data_AF-A0AAG5CQ08-F1
#
_entry.id   AF-A0AAG5CQ08-F1
#
_cell.length_a   1.000
_cell.length_b   1.000
_cell.length_c   1.000
_cell.angle_alpha   90.00
_cell.angle_beta   90.00
_cell.angle_gamma   90.00
#
_symmetry.space_group_name_H-M   'P 1'
#
loop_
_entity.id
_entity.type
_entity.pdbx_description
1 polymer ?
#
loop_
_entity_poly.entity_id
_entity_poly.type
_entity_poly.pdbx_seq_one_letter_code
_entity_poly.pdbx_strand_id
1 'polypeptide(L)'
;MADSFQMRLQLQRLMLLVLLALLSVVVRPCAGSCYFPFEFQGGYVTQNTVTPEGVVRYSRINITENAIPLWGMCHKRRDNNVILMTGTEEASCYRCFHLKLVAKNVLRVLAADQDYISKCHTNEEKALASCLTEEDLLNEAKSTEIILYKYNDWDGAEVRQEYCPIHGRYRMAYSVDSSDNADGIECDSEQSTVDNCPSGAALNLRFRNCAFPDREVTFECLGHWQAPGGGQNYLALLSTGEGMHRGPKYRCATYTENARTGEIEISFSRDSTCRSIERQYVRHPNSRYTNGNGIGNEYHHEVLTLRPIPLEFGPVTQYCSFPSWLIGRWEHVIVSQNQLIYKDHNTFKTYTMKCVKNYTSHDSNKYIVYSQTQCGEEMYQCLKVERRDTNVFEFQISSRQSANYSATICNDFYFSDDRWLTQGRLGSNDIVSPCPIIGEFSGIIPDDEGLCAKLSSECESQDIMYYQISNCDYTNEVYEEREYRCLGQWTHRNIVYTYTQRRDVGTYECFVGTMHSDRQIFIKEAGEHCQRDVNPHRFGMELNKVAHCTPPEVFNSPARPTHKYADVLQPTQRPITINTNKNNIDGYGTNGLGGTGGTGGNHPHQSSSPSVVSNSTPAPSSTGVTTGRSSSAGGHGGTGSSSIGGSSGGTDTGNNNPPYKTNSKHEPDSVKPGTVGSTAAHVQSHYTYLLLATTFICVILGRKNISC
;
A
#
# COMPACT_ATOMS: atom_id res chain seq x y z
N MET A 1 12.45 -79.57 -4.71
CA MET A 1 12.93 -78.37 -5.44
C MET A 1 11.90 -77.24 -5.48
N ALA A 2 10.59 -77.52 -5.55
CA ALA A 2 9.55 -76.49 -5.55
C ALA A 2 9.56 -75.58 -4.28
N ASP A 3 9.73 -76.16 -3.09
CA ASP A 3 9.57 -75.43 -1.81
C ASP A 3 10.60 -74.29 -1.63
N SER A 4 11.83 -74.48 -2.14
CA SER A 4 12.89 -73.48 -2.13
C SER A 4 12.53 -72.22 -2.94
N PHE A 5 11.76 -72.39 -4.02
CA PHE A 5 11.32 -71.28 -4.86
C PHE A 5 10.18 -70.50 -4.19
N GLN A 6 9.24 -71.21 -3.57
CA GLN A 6 8.11 -70.60 -2.86
C GLN A 6 8.55 -69.81 -1.62
N MET A 7 9.56 -70.29 -0.89
CA MET A 7 10.14 -69.58 0.26
C MET A 7 10.86 -68.29 -0.15
N ARG A 8 11.59 -68.29 -1.30
CA ARG A 8 12.22 -67.08 -1.83
C ARG A 8 11.19 -66.03 -2.24
N LEU A 9 10.09 -66.43 -2.89
CA LEU A 9 9.04 -65.51 -3.33
C LEU A 9 8.28 -64.87 -2.15
N GLN A 10 8.05 -65.64 -1.07
CA GLN A 10 7.51 -65.13 0.20
C GLN A 10 8.45 -64.08 0.83
N LEU A 11 9.74 -64.39 0.94
CA LEU A 11 10.74 -63.48 1.52
C LEU A 11 10.88 -62.17 0.72
N GLN A 12 10.81 -62.26 -0.61
CA GLN A 12 10.90 -61.11 -1.50
C GLN A 12 9.67 -60.21 -1.42
N ARG A 13 8.46 -60.77 -1.26
CA ARG A 13 7.23 -60.00 -0.97
C ARG A 13 7.28 -59.34 0.41
N LEU A 14 7.80 -60.04 1.42
CA LEU A 14 7.95 -59.49 2.77
C LEU A 14 8.94 -58.32 2.79
N MET A 15 10.09 -58.45 2.11
CA MET A 15 11.03 -57.33 1.93
C MET A 15 10.39 -56.14 1.21
N LEU A 16 9.61 -56.37 0.15
CA LEU A 16 8.96 -55.28 -0.59
C LEU A 16 7.93 -54.53 0.28
N LEU A 17 7.15 -55.25 1.09
CA LEU A 17 6.19 -54.67 2.03
C LEU A 17 6.90 -53.89 3.16
N VAL A 18 8.01 -54.42 3.69
CA VAL A 18 8.82 -53.70 4.69
C VAL A 18 9.47 -52.45 4.08
N LEU A 19 9.94 -52.51 2.84
CA LEU A 19 10.51 -51.36 2.13
C LEU A 19 9.45 -50.27 1.88
N LEU A 20 8.24 -50.66 1.46
CA LEU A 20 7.12 -49.74 1.26
C LEU A 20 6.66 -49.10 2.58
N ALA A 21 6.59 -49.87 3.67
CA ALA A 21 6.26 -49.35 5.00
C ALA A 21 7.34 -48.40 5.55
N LEU A 22 8.62 -48.68 5.30
CA LEU A 22 9.73 -47.77 5.64
C LEU A 22 9.67 -46.49 4.80
N LEU A 23 9.38 -46.59 3.49
CA LEU A 23 9.18 -45.42 2.62
C LEU A 23 8.01 -44.54 3.10
N SER A 24 6.89 -45.12 3.53
CA SER A 24 5.76 -44.35 4.05
C SER A 24 6.00 -43.70 5.42
N VAL A 25 7.00 -44.16 6.19
CA VAL A 25 7.40 -43.53 7.48
C VAL A 25 8.43 -42.41 7.28
N VAL A 26 9.16 -42.41 6.16
CA VAL A 26 10.16 -41.38 5.83
C VAL A 26 9.54 -40.15 5.14
N VAL A 27 8.38 -40.28 4.50
CA VAL A 27 7.58 -39.12 4.06
C VAL A 27 6.86 -38.49 5.26
N ARG A 28 7.62 -37.82 6.13
CA ARG A 28 7.03 -36.71 6.90
C ARG A 28 6.61 -35.65 5.88
N PRO A 29 5.35 -35.15 5.90
CA PRO A 29 5.07 -33.90 5.22
C PRO A 29 5.96 -32.84 5.86
N CYS A 30 6.91 -32.29 5.09
CA CYS A 30 7.61 -31.08 5.52
C CYS A 30 6.54 -30.02 5.70
N ALA A 31 6.40 -29.51 6.93
CA ALA A 31 5.57 -28.34 7.17
C ALA A 31 6.14 -27.20 6.32
N GLY A 32 5.38 -26.75 5.32
CA GLY A 32 5.75 -25.58 4.55
C GLY A 32 5.84 -24.40 5.51
N SER A 33 7.00 -23.76 5.59
CA SER A 33 7.19 -22.66 6.52
C SER A 33 6.28 -21.50 6.14
N CYS A 34 5.73 -20.83 7.15
CA CYS A 34 4.64 -19.86 7.01
C CYS A 34 5.18 -18.48 7.38
N TYR A 35 5.15 -17.54 6.44
CA TYR A 35 5.73 -16.20 6.63
C TYR A 35 4.75 -15.05 6.37
N PHE A 36 4.97 -13.97 7.11
CA PHE A 36 4.33 -12.67 6.95
C PHE A 36 5.16 -11.77 6.03
N PRO A 37 4.53 -11.03 5.07
CA PRO A 37 5.25 -10.09 4.21
C PRO A 37 5.93 -9.00 5.04
N PHE A 38 7.05 -8.46 4.56
CA PHE A 38 7.76 -7.37 5.24
C PHE A 38 6.88 -6.15 5.51
N GLU A 39 5.85 -5.89 4.69
CA GLU A 39 4.91 -4.79 4.92
C GLU A 39 4.07 -5.01 6.19
N PHE A 40 3.72 -6.27 6.48
CA PHE A 40 2.92 -6.65 7.66
C PHE A 40 3.79 -6.67 8.92
N GLN A 41 5.11 -6.90 8.81
CA GLN A 41 6.02 -6.96 9.94
C GLN A 41 6.22 -5.59 10.62
N GLY A 42 6.55 -5.61 11.91
CA GLY A 42 6.71 -4.42 12.76
C GLY A 42 5.72 -4.38 13.92
N GLY A 43 5.68 -3.26 14.63
CA GLY A 43 4.83 -3.07 15.80
C GLY A 43 3.56 -2.27 15.52
N TYR A 44 2.47 -2.72 16.14
CA TYR A 44 1.13 -2.16 16.01
C TYR A 44 0.50 -1.83 17.35
N VAL A 45 -0.42 -0.87 17.33
CA VAL A 45 -1.33 -0.55 18.43
C VAL A 45 -2.74 -0.94 18.03
N THR A 46 -3.48 -1.56 18.95
CA THR A 46 -4.90 -1.91 18.77
C THR A 46 -5.72 -1.52 19.98
N GLN A 47 -7.02 -1.35 19.79
CA GLN A 47 -7.99 -1.29 20.87
C GLN A 47 -8.01 -2.61 21.65
N ASN A 48 -8.04 -2.51 22.99
CA ASN A 48 -8.19 -3.64 23.90
C ASN A 48 -9.55 -3.57 24.61
N THR A 49 -9.83 -2.46 25.29
CA THR A 49 -11.11 -2.23 25.98
C THR A 49 -11.57 -0.80 25.83
N VAL A 50 -12.89 -0.59 25.80
CA VAL A 50 -13.54 0.72 25.88
C VAL A 50 -14.26 0.79 27.22
N THR A 51 -13.99 1.84 27.99
CA THR A 51 -14.69 2.10 29.26
C THR A 51 -16.12 2.62 29.02
N PRO A 52 -17.05 2.51 29.98
CA PRO A 52 -18.39 3.10 29.86
C PRO A 52 -18.38 4.59 29.47
N GLU A 53 -17.39 5.33 29.99
CA GLU A 53 -17.12 6.74 29.72
C GLU A 53 -16.54 7.01 28.32
N GLY A 54 -16.34 5.97 27.50
CA GLY A 54 -15.80 6.08 26.13
C GLY A 54 -14.27 6.19 26.03
N VAL A 55 -13.52 6.11 27.13
CA VAL A 55 -12.05 6.10 27.10
C VAL A 55 -11.56 4.74 26.58
N VAL A 56 -10.81 4.75 25.49
CA VAL A 56 -10.20 3.57 24.87
C VAL A 56 -8.85 3.26 25.52
N ARG A 57 -8.64 1.98 25.88
CA ARG A 57 -7.35 1.43 26.30
C ARG A 57 -6.73 0.63 25.17
N TYR A 58 -5.42 0.75 25.03
CA TYR A 58 -4.66 0.18 23.92
C TYR A 58 -3.78 -1.00 24.35
N SER A 59 -3.63 -1.97 23.45
CA SER A 59 -2.60 -3.02 23.52
C SER A 59 -1.59 -2.83 22.39
N ARG A 60 -0.36 -3.29 22.61
CA ARG A 60 0.66 -3.42 21.56
C ARG A 60 0.69 -4.84 21.04
N ILE A 61 0.86 -4.98 19.73
CA ILE A 61 1.07 -6.24 19.01
C ILE A 61 2.37 -6.08 18.23
N ASN A 62 3.11 -7.17 18.06
CA ASN A 62 4.25 -7.24 17.16
C ASN A 62 3.94 -8.30 16.10
N ILE A 63 4.38 -8.10 14.87
CA ILE A 63 4.32 -9.10 13.80
C ILE A 63 5.77 -9.33 13.36
N THR A 64 6.25 -10.56 13.52
CA THR A 64 7.58 -11.00 13.06
C THR A 64 7.45 -11.78 11.76
N GLU A 65 8.57 -12.21 11.19
CA GLU A 65 8.61 -13.04 9.97
C GLU A 65 7.63 -14.22 10.00
N ASN A 66 7.46 -14.91 11.13
CA ASN A 66 6.74 -16.18 11.25
C ASN A 66 5.79 -16.24 12.46
N ALA A 67 5.50 -15.12 13.13
CA ALA A 67 4.66 -15.14 14.33
C ALA A 67 3.94 -13.80 14.57
N ILE A 68 2.82 -13.90 15.28
CA ILE A 68 2.21 -12.78 15.99
C ILE A 68 2.22 -13.17 17.47
N PRO A 69 3.24 -12.75 18.25
CA PRO A 69 3.32 -13.04 19.67
C PRO A 69 2.01 -12.72 20.41
N LEU A 70 1.65 -13.58 21.37
CA LEU A 70 0.35 -13.67 22.04
C LEU A 70 -0.80 -14.28 21.21
N TRP A 71 -0.76 -14.26 19.88
CA TRP A 71 -1.79 -14.88 19.02
C TRP A 71 -1.37 -16.27 18.49
N GLY A 72 -0.09 -16.42 18.11
CA GLY A 72 0.51 -17.71 17.73
C GLY A 72 1.65 -17.62 16.71
N MET A 73 2.25 -18.77 16.43
CA MET A 73 3.17 -18.96 15.29
C MET A 73 2.36 -19.13 14.01
N CYS A 74 2.85 -18.60 12.89
CA CYS A 74 2.31 -18.86 11.56
C CYS A 74 2.46 -20.37 11.28
N HIS A 75 1.33 -21.06 11.09
CA HIS A 75 1.31 -22.49 10.77
C HIS A 75 1.04 -22.71 9.28
N LYS A 76 0.10 -21.94 8.72
CA LYS A 76 -0.25 -22.01 7.30
C LYS A 76 -0.85 -20.70 6.83
N ARG A 77 -0.52 -20.28 5.61
CA ARG A 77 -1.13 -19.13 4.95
C ARG A 77 -1.71 -19.56 3.61
N ARG A 78 -2.83 -18.95 3.24
CA ARG A 78 -3.45 -19.03 1.92
C ARG A 78 -4.02 -17.64 1.63
N ASP A 79 -3.44 -16.96 0.65
CA ASP A 79 -3.79 -15.58 0.32
C ASP A 79 -3.66 -14.67 1.57
N ASN A 80 -4.76 -14.03 1.97
CA ASN A 80 -4.87 -13.22 3.19
C ASN A 80 -5.37 -14.01 4.41
N ASN A 81 -5.75 -15.28 4.26
CA ASN A 81 -6.16 -16.15 5.37
C ASN A 81 -4.91 -16.82 5.99
N VAL A 82 -4.68 -16.58 7.28
CA VAL A 82 -3.53 -17.08 8.04
C VAL A 82 -4.03 -17.91 9.22
N ILE A 83 -3.52 -19.14 9.34
CA ILE A 83 -3.70 -19.99 10.50
C ILE A 83 -2.53 -19.81 11.45
N LEU A 84 -2.85 -19.38 12.67
CA LEU A 84 -1.92 -19.30 13.79
C LEU A 84 -2.07 -20.53 14.69
N MET A 85 -0.95 -21.12 15.09
CA MET A 85 -0.87 -22.22 16.05
C MET A 85 -0.30 -21.75 17.39
N THR A 86 -0.87 -22.28 18.47
CA THR A 86 -0.36 -22.20 19.84
C THR A 86 -0.42 -23.58 20.49
N GLY A 87 0.42 -23.83 21.51
CA GLY A 87 0.51 -25.12 22.20
C GLY A 87 1.52 -26.10 21.59
N THR A 88 1.55 -27.32 22.11
CA THR A 88 2.35 -28.44 21.58
C THR A 88 1.53 -29.24 20.56
N GLU A 89 2.13 -30.19 19.85
CA GLU A 89 1.39 -31.08 18.93
C GLU A 89 0.22 -31.80 19.62
N GLU A 90 0.44 -32.28 20.86
CA GLU A 90 -0.53 -32.99 21.70
C GLU A 90 -1.68 -32.10 22.24
N ALA A 91 -1.44 -30.79 22.33
CA ALA A 91 -2.38 -29.79 22.87
C ALA A 91 -2.46 -28.57 21.93
N SER A 92 -2.58 -28.85 20.63
CA SER A 92 -2.51 -27.86 19.57
C SER A 92 -3.80 -27.03 19.48
N CYS A 93 -3.64 -25.73 19.23
CA CYS A 93 -4.70 -24.74 19.29
C CYS A 93 -4.55 -23.78 18.11
N TYR A 94 -5.29 -24.08 17.03
CA TYR A 94 -5.28 -23.41 15.74
C TYR A 94 -6.40 -22.37 15.62
N ARG A 95 -6.09 -21.21 15.06
CA ARG A 95 -7.04 -20.10 14.82
C ARG A 95 -6.82 -19.55 13.41
N CYS A 96 -7.89 -19.31 12.65
CA CYS A 96 -7.79 -18.64 11.36
C CYS A 96 -8.15 -17.15 11.47
N PHE A 97 -7.34 -16.31 10.83
CA PHE A 97 -7.51 -14.87 10.74
C PHE A 97 -7.39 -14.43 9.28
N HIS A 98 -8.18 -13.45 8.85
CA HIS A 98 -8.01 -12.78 7.58
C HIS A 98 -7.26 -11.46 7.79
N LEU A 99 -6.04 -11.35 7.28
CA LEU A 99 -5.19 -10.16 7.42
C LEU A 99 -5.14 -9.43 6.08
N LYS A 100 -5.58 -8.16 6.06
CA LYS A 100 -5.52 -7.31 4.87
C LYS A 100 -4.89 -5.97 5.21
N LEU A 101 -3.76 -5.67 4.58
CA LEU A 101 -3.18 -4.33 4.63
C LEU A 101 -4.11 -3.41 3.84
N VAL A 102 -4.83 -2.53 4.54
CA VAL A 102 -5.82 -1.62 3.91
C VAL A 102 -5.22 -0.26 3.61
N ALA A 103 -4.18 0.13 4.35
CA ALA A 103 -3.24 1.19 4.01
C ALA A 103 -1.87 0.84 4.61
N LYS A 104 -0.80 1.51 4.19
CA LYS A 104 0.59 1.21 4.59
C LYS A 104 0.79 1.06 6.11
N ASN A 105 0.10 1.88 6.90
CA ASN A 105 0.20 1.90 8.36
C ASN A 105 -1.04 1.32 9.07
N VAL A 106 -1.93 0.64 8.34
CA VAL A 106 -3.19 0.11 8.86
C VAL A 106 -3.43 -1.31 8.35
N LEU A 107 -3.28 -2.28 9.24
CA LEU A 107 -3.59 -3.69 8.97
C LEU A 107 -4.96 -4.03 9.57
N ARG A 108 -5.93 -4.39 8.71
CA ARG A 108 -7.25 -4.87 9.11
C ARG A 108 -7.16 -6.37 9.34
N VAL A 109 -7.52 -6.83 10.54
CA VAL A 109 -7.61 -8.25 10.86
C VAL A 109 -9.07 -8.60 11.13
N LEU A 110 -9.56 -9.65 10.48
CA LEU A 110 -10.91 -10.18 10.70
C LEU A 110 -10.84 -11.62 11.22
N ALA A 111 -11.68 -11.93 12.21
CA ALA A 111 -11.89 -13.28 12.73
C ALA A 111 -13.37 -13.67 12.61
N ALA A 112 -13.69 -14.97 12.53
CA ALA A 112 -15.08 -15.43 12.46
C ALA A 112 -15.84 -15.34 13.81
N ASP A 113 -15.12 -15.29 14.93
CA ASP A 113 -15.69 -15.29 16.28
C ASP A 113 -15.38 -13.99 17.04
N GLN A 114 -16.25 -13.62 17.99
CA GLN A 114 -16.00 -12.50 18.91
C GLN A 114 -14.93 -12.84 19.95
N ASP A 115 -14.95 -14.07 20.44
CA ASP A 115 -13.97 -14.64 21.38
C ASP A 115 -12.71 -15.19 20.65
N TYR A 116 -12.21 -14.46 19.65
CA TYR A 116 -11.18 -14.94 18.71
C TYR A 116 -9.85 -15.34 19.37
N ILE A 117 -9.54 -14.85 20.58
CA ILE A 117 -8.33 -15.24 21.32
C ILE A 117 -8.58 -16.53 22.13
N SER A 118 -9.73 -16.69 22.78
CA SER A 118 -9.98 -17.82 23.69
C SER A 118 -10.48 -19.08 22.95
N LYS A 119 -11.21 -18.91 21.85
CA LYS A 119 -11.69 -20.02 21.02
C LYS A 119 -10.62 -20.45 20.00
N CYS A 120 -10.41 -21.76 19.87
CA CYS A 120 -9.54 -22.34 18.84
C CYS A 120 -9.97 -23.76 18.49
N HIS A 121 -9.40 -24.30 17.41
CA HIS A 121 -9.61 -25.67 16.95
C HIS A 121 -8.41 -26.55 17.31
N THR A 122 -8.66 -27.81 17.63
CA THR A 122 -7.61 -28.80 17.94
C THR A 122 -7.06 -29.53 16.71
N ASN A 123 -7.42 -29.09 15.50
CA ASN A 123 -6.94 -29.67 14.25
C ASN A 123 -7.00 -28.66 13.09
N GLU A 124 -6.07 -28.78 12.15
CA GLU A 124 -5.87 -27.86 11.03
C GLU A 124 -7.10 -27.80 10.10
N GLU A 125 -7.68 -28.94 9.68
CA GLU A 125 -8.79 -28.90 8.71
C GLU A 125 -10.03 -28.19 9.28
N LYS A 126 -10.21 -28.23 10.60
CA LYS A 126 -11.29 -27.49 11.27
C LYS A 126 -11.02 -25.99 11.36
N ALA A 127 -9.75 -25.58 11.44
CA ALA A 127 -9.36 -24.17 11.38
C ALA A 127 -9.40 -23.63 9.94
N LEU A 128 -9.02 -24.43 8.93
CA LEU A 128 -9.21 -24.10 7.52
C LEU A 128 -10.69 -23.89 7.17
N ALA A 129 -11.57 -24.76 7.69
CA ALA A 129 -13.02 -24.65 7.48
C ALA A 129 -13.69 -23.50 8.26
N SER A 130 -13.01 -22.84 9.20
CA SER A 130 -13.50 -21.65 9.91
C SER A 130 -12.87 -20.34 9.44
N CYS A 131 -11.96 -20.38 8.46
CA CYS A 131 -11.50 -19.18 7.76
C CYS A 131 -12.66 -18.48 7.05
N LEU A 132 -12.65 -17.14 7.08
CA LEU A 132 -13.64 -16.31 6.39
C LEU A 132 -13.55 -16.51 4.87
N THR A 133 -14.70 -16.72 4.22
CA THR A 133 -14.82 -16.73 2.76
C THR A 133 -15.04 -15.31 2.22
N GLU A 134 -14.87 -15.10 0.91
CA GLU A 134 -15.12 -13.79 0.29
C GLU A 134 -16.56 -13.27 0.54
N GLU A 135 -17.55 -14.18 0.61
CA GLU A 135 -18.93 -13.82 0.95
C GLU A 135 -19.05 -13.33 2.41
N ASP A 136 -18.29 -13.91 3.34
CA ASP A 136 -18.27 -13.49 4.74
C ASP A 136 -17.51 -12.16 4.92
N LEU A 137 -16.51 -11.88 4.08
CA LEU A 137 -15.80 -10.58 4.06
C LEU A 137 -16.70 -9.43 3.58
N LEU A 138 -17.73 -9.71 2.78
CA LEU A 138 -18.76 -8.75 2.37
C LEU A 138 -19.85 -8.54 3.45
N ASN A 139 -19.95 -9.43 4.43
CA ASN A 139 -20.94 -9.37 5.50
C ASN A 139 -20.29 -9.07 6.86
N GLU A 140 -20.14 -7.77 7.13
CA GLU A 140 -19.58 -7.20 8.38
C GLU A 140 -20.14 -7.84 9.67
N ALA A 141 -21.39 -8.33 9.66
CA ALA A 141 -22.03 -8.94 10.83
C ALA A 141 -21.57 -10.38 11.12
N LYS A 142 -20.92 -11.07 10.17
CA LYS A 142 -20.41 -12.45 10.32
C LYS A 142 -18.99 -12.55 10.88
N SER A 143 -18.31 -11.42 11.08
CA SER A 143 -16.90 -11.38 11.52
C SER A 143 -16.71 -10.42 12.69
N THR A 144 -15.53 -10.45 13.30
CA THR A 144 -15.04 -9.51 14.29
C THR A 144 -13.86 -8.75 13.70
N GLU A 145 -13.88 -7.42 13.75
CA GLU A 145 -12.80 -6.57 13.25
C GLU A 145 -11.84 -6.16 14.36
N ILE A 146 -10.55 -6.19 14.03
CA ILE A 146 -9.44 -5.67 14.82
C ILE A 146 -8.65 -4.77 13.88
N ILE A 147 -8.56 -3.48 14.20
CA ILE A 147 -7.73 -2.53 13.45
C ILE A 147 -6.38 -2.41 14.16
N LEU A 148 -5.31 -2.67 13.41
CA LEU A 148 -3.93 -2.55 13.88
C LEU A 148 -3.29 -1.30 13.24
N TYR A 149 -2.98 -0.30 14.06
CA TYR A 149 -2.31 0.93 13.63
C TYR A 149 -0.80 0.79 13.83
N LYS A 150 -0.01 0.87 12.77
CA LYS A 150 1.45 0.70 12.82
C LYS A 150 2.10 1.86 13.60
N TYR A 151 3.10 1.56 14.44
CA TYR A 151 3.87 2.59 15.17
C TYR A 151 5.39 2.45 15.02
N ASN A 152 5.89 1.33 14.49
CA ASN A 152 7.25 1.18 13.98
C ASN A 152 7.31 0.13 12.87
N ASP A 153 8.25 0.30 11.92
CA ASP A 153 8.54 -0.69 10.88
C ASP A 153 9.34 -1.89 11.45
N TRP A 154 9.58 -2.92 10.62
CA TRP A 154 10.18 -4.20 11.02
C TRP A 154 11.62 -4.07 11.54
N ASP A 155 12.36 -3.06 11.07
CA ASP A 155 13.71 -2.68 11.50
C ASP A 155 13.72 -1.78 12.75
N GLY A 156 12.53 -1.42 13.24
CA GLY A 156 12.35 -0.49 14.35
C GLY A 156 12.35 1.00 13.96
N ALA A 157 12.39 1.33 12.67
CA ALA A 157 12.30 2.72 12.20
C ALA A 157 10.93 3.35 12.50
N GLU A 158 10.90 4.69 12.52
CA GLU A 158 9.66 5.44 12.59
C GLU A 158 8.79 5.18 11.35
N VAL A 159 7.48 5.08 11.57
CA VAL A 159 6.51 4.80 10.51
C VAL A 159 6.48 5.94 9.49
N ARG A 160 6.59 5.59 8.22
CA ARG A 160 6.49 6.54 7.10
C ARG A 160 5.11 7.22 7.11
N GLN A 161 5.12 8.55 7.02
CA GLN A 161 3.90 9.35 6.94
C GLN A 161 3.07 9.02 5.69
N GLU A 162 1.74 9.16 5.79
CA GLU A 162 0.80 8.87 4.70
C GLU A 162 0.06 10.15 4.27
N TYR A 163 -0.23 10.27 2.97
CA TYR A 163 -0.87 11.47 2.44
C TYR A 163 -2.37 11.49 2.80
N CYS A 164 -2.87 12.60 3.37
CA CYS A 164 -4.29 12.74 3.66
C CYS A 164 -5.13 12.76 2.36
N PRO A 165 -6.28 12.05 2.29
CA PRO A 165 -7.15 12.15 1.12
C PRO A 165 -7.68 13.58 0.94
N ILE A 166 -8.03 14.22 2.06
CA ILE A 166 -8.49 15.61 2.19
C ILE A 166 -7.28 16.55 2.07
N HIS A 167 -7.37 17.55 1.20
CA HIS A 167 -6.28 18.47 0.89
C HIS A 167 -6.80 19.87 0.53
N GLY A 168 -6.03 20.91 0.84
CA GLY A 168 -6.44 22.31 0.69
C GLY A 168 -6.88 22.94 2.02
N ARG A 169 -7.67 24.02 1.95
CA ARG A 169 -8.16 24.78 3.10
C ARG A 169 -9.68 24.81 3.12
N TYR A 170 -10.28 24.63 4.29
CA TYR A 170 -11.72 24.53 4.50
C TYR A 170 -12.14 25.38 5.70
N ARG A 171 -13.39 25.88 5.67
CA ARG A 171 -14.12 26.21 6.91
C ARG A 171 -14.71 24.92 7.47
N MET A 172 -14.75 24.77 8.79
CA MET A 172 -15.39 23.60 9.42
C MET A 172 -16.59 23.99 10.26
N ALA A 173 -17.65 23.21 10.09
CA ALA A 173 -18.64 22.98 11.13
C ALA A 173 -18.29 21.69 11.88
N TYR A 174 -18.47 21.68 13.19
CA TYR A 174 -18.28 20.53 14.07
C TYR A 174 -19.56 20.31 14.87
N SER A 175 -20.08 19.08 14.91
CA SER A 175 -21.23 18.72 15.76
C SER A 175 -20.95 17.44 16.55
N VAL A 176 -21.55 17.38 17.73
CA VAL A 176 -21.69 16.16 18.52
C VAL A 176 -23.12 16.09 19.01
N ASP A 177 -23.94 15.26 18.37
CA ASP A 177 -25.30 14.98 18.84
C ASP A 177 -25.18 14.16 20.14
N SER A 178 -25.67 14.71 21.25
CA SER A 178 -26.04 13.92 22.44
C SER A 178 -27.56 13.75 22.45
N SER A 179 -28.05 12.58 22.85
CA SER A 179 -29.50 12.32 22.87
C SER A 179 -30.26 13.12 23.92
N ASP A 180 -29.54 13.77 24.85
CA ASP A 180 -30.07 14.13 26.15
C ASP A 180 -30.32 15.63 26.36
N ASN A 181 -29.91 16.52 25.43
CA ASN A 181 -30.31 17.94 25.45
C ASN A 181 -30.34 18.54 24.03
N ALA A 182 -31.12 19.63 23.88
CA ALA A 182 -31.17 20.44 22.65
C ALA A 182 -29.92 21.32 22.41
N ASP A 183 -28.90 21.16 23.26
CA ASP A 183 -27.61 21.87 23.22
C ASP A 183 -26.53 20.91 22.67
N GLY A 184 -26.64 20.54 21.39
CA GLY A 184 -25.56 19.86 20.69
C GLY A 184 -24.27 20.70 20.79
N ILE A 185 -23.12 20.07 21.07
CA ILE A 185 -21.88 20.85 21.21
C ILE A 185 -21.32 21.16 19.83
N GLU A 186 -21.91 22.21 19.26
CA GLU A 186 -21.68 22.66 17.90
C GLU A 186 -20.62 23.77 17.85
N CYS A 187 -19.86 23.76 16.76
CA CYS A 187 -19.09 24.91 16.32
C CYS A 187 -19.27 25.09 14.81
N ASP A 188 -20.27 25.88 14.40
CA ASP A 188 -20.46 26.38 13.03
C ASP A 188 -19.95 27.84 12.95
N SER A 189 -18.67 28.03 13.32
CA SER A 189 -18.01 29.34 13.29
C SER A 189 -17.28 29.51 11.97
N GLU A 190 -17.60 30.59 11.24
CA GLU A 190 -16.90 30.96 9.98
C GLU A 190 -15.39 31.22 10.16
N GLN A 191 -14.90 31.35 11.41
CA GLN A 191 -13.48 31.48 11.75
C GLN A 191 -12.80 30.12 12.03
N SER A 192 -13.55 29.03 12.20
CA SER A 192 -13.00 27.70 12.41
C SER A 192 -12.56 27.09 11.08
N THR A 193 -11.28 26.68 11.00
CA THR A 193 -10.66 26.23 9.74
C THR A 193 -9.95 24.89 9.86
N VAL A 194 -9.86 24.17 8.75
CA VAL A 194 -8.99 23.00 8.58
C VAL A 194 -8.09 23.20 7.38
N ASP A 195 -6.80 22.90 7.52
CA ASP A 195 -5.87 22.78 6.40
C ASP A 195 -4.80 21.71 6.60
N ASN A 196 -4.15 21.33 5.52
CA ASN A 196 -3.03 20.39 5.50
C ASN A 196 -1.67 21.10 5.23
N CYS A 197 -1.42 22.15 6.02
CA CYS A 197 -0.20 22.96 5.97
C CYS A 197 0.55 22.96 7.31
N PRO A 198 1.89 22.78 7.32
CA PRO A 198 2.79 22.77 6.16
C PRO A 198 2.89 21.41 5.42
N SER A 199 2.39 20.32 5.99
CA SER A 199 2.48 18.97 5.43
C SER A 199 1.11 18.38 5.09
N GLY A 200 1.00 17.82 3.89
CA GLY A 200 -0.17 17.05 3.43
C GLY A 200 -0.40 15.72 4.14
N ALA A 201 0.49 15.32 5.06
CA ALA A 201 0.33 14.15 5.92
C ALA A 201 -0.51 14.41 7.19
N ALA A 202 -0.94 15.66 7.43
CA ALA A 202 -1.73 16.02 8.60
C ALA A 202 -2.89 16.96 8.26
N LEU A 203 -3.95 16.91 9.08
CA LEU A 203 -5.05 17.87 9.10
C LEU A 203 -4.96 18.70 10.38
N ASN A 204 -4.85 20.01 10.24
CA ASN A 204 -4.71 20.96 11.35
C ASN A 204 -6.05 21.67 11.54
N LEU A 205 -6.78 21.30 12.59
CA LEU A 205 -8.09 21.85 12.94
C LEU A 205 -7.88 23.00 13.93
N ARG A 206 -8.33 24.21 13.57
CA ARG A 206 -8.24 25.41 14.41
C ARG A 206 -9.65 25.86 14.79
N PHE A 207 -10.08 25.50 15.99
CA PHE A 207 -11.37 25.89 16.53
C PHE A 207 -11.29 27.31 17.07
N ARG A 208 -12.20 28.18 16.60
CA ARG A 208 -12.24 29.62 16.91
C ARG A 208 -13.67 30.08 17.16
N ASN A 209 -13.91 30.77 18.26
CA ASN A 209 -15.22 31.33 18.61
C ASN A 209 -16.34 30.25 18.61
N CYS A 210 -16.04 29.10 19.23
CA CYS A 210 -16.98 28.00 19.44
C CYS A 210 -17.71 28.14 20.79
N ALA A 211 -18.68 27.25 21.07
CA ALA A 211 -19.28 27.11 22.41
C ALA A 211 -18.30 26.60 23.50
N PHE A 212 -17.07 26.28 23.12
CA PHE A 212 -15.97 25.84 23.98
C PHE A 212 -14.70 26.67 23.67
N PRO A 213 -13.71 26.74 24.59
CA PRO A 213 -12.51 27.54 24.39
C PRO A 213 -11.75 27.20 23.10
N ASP A 214 -11.21 28.24 22.46
CA ASP A 214 -10.35 28.13 21.28
C ASP A 214 -9.23 27.11 21.51
N ARG A 215 -9.08 26.19 20.57
CA ARG A 215 -8.14 25.07 20.64
C ARG A 215 -7.70 24.62 19.26
N GLU A 216 -6.56 23.96 19.20
CA GLU A 216 -6.04 23.36 17.98
C GLU A 216 -5.88 21.85 18.17
N VAL A 217 -6.18 21.09 17.12
CA VAL A 217 -6.05 19.63 17.09
C VAL A 217 -5.39 19.26 15.78
N THR A 218 -4.34 18.44 15.84
CA THR A 218 -3.70 17.91 14.64
C THR A 218 -4.05 16.43 14.50
N PHE A 219 -4.52 16.03 13.33
CA PHE A 219 -4.69 14.63 12.97
C PHE A 219 -3.62 14.24 11.97
N GLU A 220 -2.67 13.39 12.35
CA GLU A 220 -1.74 12.77 11.41
C GLU A 220 -2.48 11.64 10.67
N CYS A 221 -2.37 11.60 9.35
CA CYS A 221 -3.01 10.59 8.52
C CYS A 221 -2.20 9.29 8.56
N LEU A 222 -2.87 8.19 8.95
CA LEU A 222 -2.30 6.84 8.96
C LEU A 222 -2.68 6.04 7.72
N GLY A 223 -3.73 6.46 7.00
CA GLY A 223 -4.14 5.83 5.76
C GLY A 223 -5.63 6.03 5.46
N HIS A 224 -6.05 5.65 4.26
CA HIS A 224 -7.44 5.69 3.82
C HIS A 224 -7.72 4.56 2.83
N TRP A 225 -8.94 4.03 2.80
CA TRP A 225 -9.35 2.95 1.91
C TRP A 225 -10.85 2.97 1.63
N GLN A 226 -11.31 2.23 0.61
CA GLN A 226 -12.74 2.13 0.29
C GLN A 226 -13.44 1.10 1.19
N ALA A 227 -14.68 1.41 1.59
CA ALA A 227 -15.51 0.48 2.34
C ALA A 227 -15.95 -0.73 1.47
N PRO A 228 -16.13 -1.93 2.05
CA PRO A 228 -16.75 -3.06 1.35
C PRO A 228 -18.12 -2.67 0.79
N GLY A 229 -18.40 -3.02 -0.47
CA GLY A 229 -19.66 -2.64 -1.17
C GLY A 229 -19.65 -1.25 -1.82
N GLY A 230 -18.70 -0.38 -1.48
CA GLY A 230 -18.52 0.94 -2.10
C GLY A 230 -19.48 2.04 -1.62
N GLY A 231 -19.16 3.29 -1.94
CA GLY A 231 -19.96 4.47 -1.60
C GLY A 231 -19.50 5.27 -0.37
N GLN A 232 -18.65 4.68 0.50
CA GLN A 232 -17.98 5.37 1.60
C GLN A 232 -16.47 5.07 1.58
N ASN A 233 -15.66 5.99 2.10
CA ASN A 233 -14.23 5.81 2.28
C ASN A 233 -13.90 5.86 3.77
N TYR A 234 -13.11 4.91 4.26
CA TYR A 234 -12.53 4.92 5.59
C TYR A 234 -11.27 5.78 5.64
N LEU A 235 -11.02 6.38 6.80
CA LEU A 235 -9.88 7.25 7.10
C LEU A 235 -9.37 6.93 8.52
N ALA A 236 -8.09 6.58 8.63
CA ALA A 236 -7.40 6.32 9.88
C ALA A 236 -6.52 7.52 10.26
N LEU A 237 -6.67 8.02 11.49
CA LEU A 237 -6.02 9.22 11.99
C LEU A 237 -5.37 8.99 13.36
N LEU A 238 -4.24 9.63 13.60
CA LEU A 238 -3.62 9.76 14.92
C LEU A 238 -3.85 11.18 15.45
N SER A 239 -4.59 11.30 16.54
CA SER A 239 -4.82 12.55 17.25
C SER A 239 -3.56 12.95 18.03
N THR A 240 -3.01 14.12 17.67
CA THR A 240 -1.84 14.73 18.31
C THR A 240 -2.19 16.11 18.88
N GLY A 241 -1.65 16.39 20.07
CA GLY A 241 -1.90 17.60 20.85
C GLY A 241 -1.91 17.32 22.35
N GLU A 242 -1.55 18.30 23.17
CA GLU A 242 -1.67 18.20 24.63
C GLU A 242 -3.01 18.76 25.09
N GLY A 243 -3.92 17.88 25.52
CA GLY A 243 -5.21 18.31 26.04
C GLY A 243 -6.19 17.17 26.25
N MET A 244 -7.35 17.50 26.83
CA MET A 244 -8.43 16.54 27.06
C MET A 244 -9.13 16.21 25.74
N HIS A 245 -8.57 15.25 24.99
CA HIS A 245 -9.12 14.80 23.71
C HIS A 245 -10.57 14.33 23.90
N ARG A 246 -11.47 14.77 23.02
CA ARG A 246 -12.76 14.10 22.84
C ARG A 246 -12.55 12.93 21.89
N GLY A 247 -12.87 11.73 22.35
CA GLY A 247 -12.67 10.49 21.60
C GLY A 247 -11.25 9.90 21.70
N PRO A 248 -10.99 8.83 20.95
CA PRO A 248 -9.76 8.05 21.04
C PRO A 248 -8.54 8.75 20.45
N LYS A 249 -7.34 8.27 20.84
CA LYS A 249 -6.06 8.73 20.27
C LYS A 249 -5.89 8.26 18.82
N TYR A 250 -6.15 6.97 18.56
CA TYR A 250 -6.24 6.43 17.21
C TYR A 250 -7.71 6.46 16.78
N ARG A 251 -8.05 7.22 15.74
CA ARG A 251 -9.43 7.40 15.28
C ARG A 251 -9.61 6.70 13.94
N CYS A 252 -10.73 6.00 13.78
CA CYS A 252 -11.25 5.71 12.46
C CYS A 252 -12.45 6.62 12.18
N ALA A 253 -12.60 7.03 10.93
CA ALA A 253 -13.71 7.83 10.43
C ALA A 253 -14.14 7.30 9.05
N THR A 254 -15.37 7.62 8.64
CA THR A 254 -15.75 7.59 7.22
C THR A 254 -15.74 9.02 6.69
N TYR A 255 -15.49 9.18 5.39
CA TYR A 255 -15.67 10.46 4.72
C TYR A 255 -16.31 10.31 3.35
N THR A 256 -17.08 11.33 2.97
CA THR A 256 -17.68 11.47 1.63
C THR A 256 -17.44 12.88 1.11
N GLU A 257 -17.21 13.01 -0.20
CA GLU A 257 -17.02 14.30 -0.88
C GLU A 257 -18.16 14.52 -1.86
N ASN A 258 -18.82 15.67 -1.76
CA ASN A 258 -19.84 16.09 -2.72
C ASN A 258 -19.16 16.58 -4.01
N ALA A 259 -19.18 15.74 -5.04
CA ALA A 259 -18.54 15.99 -6.34
C ALA A 259 -19.01 17.26 -7.10
N ARG A 260 -20.04 17.98 -6.60
CA ARG A 260 -20.45 19.29 -7.17
C ARG A 260 -19.96 20.49 -6.36
N THR A 261 -19.89 20.38 -5.03
CA THR A 261 -19.56 21.51 -4.15
C THR A 261 -18.14 21.43 -3.58
N GLY A 262 -17.50 20.26 -3.60
CA GLY A 262 -16.25 19.98 -2.88
C GLY A 262 -16.43 19.97 -1.36
N GLU A 263 -17.66 19.95 -0.86
CA GLU A 263 -17.97 19.83 0.55
C GLU A 263 -17.70 18.39 1.01
N ILE A 264 -16.98 18.24 2.12
CA ILE A 264 -16.57 16.93 2.65
C ILE A 264 -17.21 16.75 4.02
N GLU A 265 -17.93 15.65 4.20
CA GLU A 265 -18.40 15.21 5.52
C GLU A 265 -17.48 14.12 6.05
N ILE A 266 -17.05 14.23 7.31
CA ILE A 266 -16.29 13.23 8.04
C ILE A 266 -17.09 12.80 9.28
N SER A 267 -17.41 11.51 9.40
CA SER A 267 -18.08 10.92 10.56
C SER A 267 -17.10 10.07 11.36
N PHE A 268 -16.87 10.38 12.63
CA PHE A 268 -15.90 9.70 13.49
C PHE A 268 -16.51 8.54 14.28
N SER A 269 -15.78 7.43 14.34
CA SER A 269 -16.05 6.35 15.28
C SER A 269 -15.91 6.85 16.73
N ARG A 270 -16.77 6.34 17.62
CA ARG A 270 -16.64 6.53 19.08
C ARG A 270 -15.35 5.91 19.62
N ASP A 271 -14.84 4.89 18.94
CA ASP A 271 -13.71 4.08 19.38
C ASP A 271 -12.65 3.94 18.27
N SER A 272 -11.62 3.11 18.48
CA SER A 272 -10.53 2.93 17.52
C SER A 272 -10.83 1.87 16.43
N THR A 273 -12.07 1.41 16.30
CA THR A 273 -12.53 0.53 15.20
C THR A 273 -13.25 1.33 14.13
N CYS A 274 -13.38 0.78 12.92
CA CYS A 274 -14.06 1.46 11.81
C CYS A 274 -15.57 1.14 11.75
N ARG A 275 -15.99 0.04 12.37
CA ARG A 275 -17.36 -0.48 12.35
C ARG A 275 -18.42 0.30 13.12
N SER A 276 -18.04 1.10 14.11
CA SER A 276 -19.04 1.77 14.95
C SER A 276 -19.87 2.83 14.19
N ILE A 277 -19.39 3.22 12.99
CA ILE A 277 -19.90 4.33 12.18
C ILE A 277 -21.18 3.93 11.40
N GLU A 278 -21.20 2.77 10.74
CA GLU A 278 -22.35 2.37 9.90
C GLU A 278 -23.65 2.17 10.70
N ARG A 279 -23.55 1.77 11.97
CA ARG A 279 -24.73 1.59 12.85
C ARG A 279 -25.36 2.91 13.31
N GLN A 280 -24.70 4.05 13.12
CA GLN A 280 -25.21 5.36 13.53
C GLN A 280 -26.06 6.05 12.45
N TYR A 281 -25.91 5.68 11.17
CA TYR A 281 -26.52 6.41 10.05
C TYR A 281 -28.04 6.19 9.88
N VAL A 282 -28.69 5.44 10.78
CA VAL A 282 -30.13 5.20 10.75
C VAL A 282 -30.89 6.33 11.48
N ARG A 283 -30.89 7.55 10.89
CA ARG A 283 -31.95 8.53 11.16
C ARG A 283 -33.27 8.00 10.58
N HIS A 284 -33.91 7.07 11.29
CA HIS A 284 -35.27 6.64 11.01
C HIS A 284 -36.21 7.86 11.05
N PRO A 285 -36.83 8.29 9.93
CA PRO A 285 -37.65 9.51 9.91
C PRO A 285 -38.93 9.43 10.75
N ASN A 286 -39.23 8.24 11.30
CA ASN A 286 -40.41 7.92 12.08
C ASN A 286 -40.09 7.07 13.34
N SER A 287 -38.86 7.11 13.88
CA SER A 287 -38.56 6.38 15.14
C SER A 287 -39.20 7.03 16.36
N ARG A 288 -40.50 6.78 16.53
CA ARG A 288 -41.23 7.00 17.79
C ARG A 288 -41.12 5.76 18.68
N TYR A 289 -39.89 5.29 18.92
CA TYR A 289 -39.57 4.14 19.78
C TYR A 289 -39.08 4.54 21.18
N THR A 290 -39.76 5.51 21.79
CA THR A 290 -39.84 5.56 23.25
C THR A 290 -40.85 4.52 23.72
N ASN A 291 -40.40 3.34 24.13
CA ASN A 291 -41.01 2.44 25.16
C ASN A 291 -40.41 1.03 25.06
N GLY A 292 -39.59 0.64 26.04
CA GLY A 292 -39.06 -0.73 26.13
C GLY A 292 -37.70 -0.82 26.83
N ASN A 293 -37.72 -0.84 28.17
CA ASN A 293 -36.60 -1.27 29.03
C ASN A 293 -35.22 -0.63 28.80
N GLY A 294 -35.08 0.62 29.24
CA GLY A 294 -34.11 0.94 30.30
C GLY A 294 -32.60 0.83 30.02
N ILE A 295 -32.15 0.64 28.79
CA ILE A 295 -30.77 0.93 28.38
C ILE A 295 -30.84 1.83 27.15
N GLY A 296 -30.97 3.14 27.38
CA GLY A 296 -30.74 4.14 26.36
C GLY A 296 -29.25 4.15 26.03
N ASN A 297 -28.86 3.49 24.95
CA ASN A 297 -27.51 3.64 24.42
C ASN A 297 -27.40 5.07 23.85
N GLU A 298 -26.77 5.94 24.62
CA GLU A 298 -26.48 7.33 24.28
C GLU A 298 -25.54 7.38 23.06
N TYR A 299 -26.12 7.51 21.86
CA TYR A 299 -25.38 7.45 20.60
C TYR A 299 -24.77 8.80 20.24
N HIS A 300 -23.67 9.15 20.90
CA HIS A 300 -22.82 10.26 20.46
C HIS A 300 -22.23 9.98 19.09
N HIS A 301 -22.58 10.80 18.10
CA HIS A 301 -21.91 10.84 16.80
C HIS A 301 -21.17 12.17 16.65
N GLU A 302 -19.90 12.11 16.28
CA GLU A 302 -19.04 13.27 16.06
C GLU A 302 -18.83 13.46 14.56
N VAL A 303 -19.26 14.62 14.04
CA VAL A 303 -19.25 14.93 12.61
C VAL A 303 -18.50 16.23 12.37
N LEU A 304 -17.70 16.25 11.30
CA LEU A 304 -17.00 17.41 10.77
C LEU A 304 -17.45 17.65 9.33
N THR A 305 -18.06 18.80 9.07
CA THR A 305 -18.46 19.24 7.73
C THR A 305 -17.48 20.31 7.25
N LEU A 306 -16.78 20.04 6.15
CA LEU A 306 -15.72 20.89 5.61
C LEU A 306 -16.22 21.57 4.33
N ARG A 307 -16.39 22.90 4.38
CA ARG A 307 -16.74 23.74 3.22
C ARG A 307 -15.46 24.29 2.60
N PRO A 308 -15.14 23.99 1.32
CA PRO A 308 -13.87 24.37 0.72
C PRO A 308 -13.72 25.89 0.63
N ILE A 309 -12.54 26.40 0.95
CA ILE A 309 -12.13 27.78 0.67
C ILE A 309 -11.36 27.73 -0.65
N PRO A 310 -11.91 28.26 -1.76
CA PRO A 310 -11.24 28.20 -3.05
C PRO A 310 -9.86 28.86 -3.00
N LEU A 311 -8.87 28.19 -3.57
CA LEU A 311 -7.58 28.82 -3.86
C LEU A 311 -7.76 29.76 -5.05
N GLU A 312 -7.53 31.06 -4.83
CA GLU A 312 -7.44 32.03 -5.90
C GLU A 312 -6.14 31.78 -6.69
N PHE A 313 -6.28 31.53 -7.99
CA PHE A 313 -5.14 31.46 -8.90
C PHE A 313 -4.81 32.87 -9.41
N GLY A 314 -3.51 33.19 -9.46
CA GLY A 314 -3.01 34.42 -10.09
C GLY A 314 -3.47 34.60 -11.55
N PRO A 315 -3.17 35.78 -12.16
CA PRO A 315 -3.80 36.28 -13.39
C PRO A 315 -3.31 35.58 -14.68
N VAL A 316 -3.50 34.27 -14.77
CA VAL A 316 -3.22 33.47 -15.97
C VAL A 316 -4.38 33.66 -16.95
N THR A 317 -4.20 34.56 -17.93
CA THR A 317 -5.21 34.91 -18.94
C THR A 317 -5.24 33.97 -20.14
N GLN A 318 -4.21 33.14 -20.32
CA GLN A 318 -4.11 32.20 -21.44
C GLN A 318 -3.68 30.83 -20.92
N TYR A 319 -4.48 29.81 -21.25
CA TYR A 319 -4.22 28.42 -20.89
C TYR A 319 -3.90 27.60 -22.12
N CYS A 320 -2.89 26.72 -22.01
CA CYS A 320 -2.72 25.62 -22.94
C CYS A 320 -3.54 24.39 -22.50
N SER A 321 -3.57 23.37 -23.35
CA SER A 321 -4.14 22.07 -23.01
C SER A 321 -3.05 21.01 -22.91
N PHE A 322 -3.16 20.15 -21.91
CA PHE A 322 -2.41 18.89 -21.85
C PHE A 322 -2.92 17.93 -22.94
N PRO A 323 -2.06 17.01 -23.44
CA PRO A 323 -2.45 16.09 -24.50
C PRO A 323 -3.48 15.07 -24.00
N SER A 324 -4.40 14.66 -24.87
CA SER A 324 -5.55 13.81 -24.50
C SER A 324 -5.18 12.47 -23.86
N TRP A 325 -4.04 11.88 -24.24
CA TRP A 325 -3.54 10.63 -23.64
C TRP A 325 -3.11 10.79 -22.18
N LEU A 326 -2.79 12.02 -21.72
CA LEU A 326 -2.38 12.31 -20.36
C LEU A 326 -3.58 12.56 -19.44
N ILE A 327 -4.75 12.92 -19.99
CA ILE A 327 -5.97 13.20 -19.25
C ILE A 327 -6.46 11.93 -18.51
N GLY A 328 -6.90 12.11 -17.26
CA GLY A 328 -7.43 11.05 -16.41
C GLY A 328 -6.89 11.09 -14.98
N ARG A 329 -7.13 10.00 -14.25
CA ARG A 329 -6.58 9.75 -12.92
C ARG A 329 -5.44 8.75 -13.01
N TRP A 330 -4.35 9.09 -12.36
CA TRP A 330 -3.15 8.30 -12.17
C TRP A 330 -2.88 8.24 -10.66
N GLU A 331 -1.96 7.38 -10.21
CA GLU A 331 -1.67 7.13 -8.78
C GLU A 331 -1.66 8.41 -7.91
N HIS A 332 -0.75 9.33 -8.24
CA HIS A 332 -0.48 10.54 -7.48
C HIS A 332 -0.76 11.81 -8.30
N VAL A 333 -1.29 11.65 -9.52
CA VAL A 333 -1.54 12.73 -10.48
C VAL A 333 -2.96 12.67 -11.04
N ILE A 334 -3.66 13.82 -11.01
CA ILE A 334 -4.95 13.99 -11.67
C ILE A 334 -4.78 15.04 -12.78
N VAL A 335 -5.09 14.67 -14.03
CA VAL A 335 -4.95 15.56 -15.18
C VAL A 335 -6.30 15.80 -15.84
N SER A 336 -6.64 17.07 -15.94
CA SER A 336 -7.74 17.62 -16.72
C SER A 336 -7.19 18.40 -17.92
N GLN A 337 -8.06 18.98 -18.74
CA GLN A 337 -7.65 19.60 -20.00
C GLN A 337 -6.55 20.67 -19.83
N ASN A 338 -6.63 21.56 -18.83
CA ASN A 338 -5.65 22.63 -18.60
C ASN A 338 -5.02 22.63 -17.19
N GLN A 339 -5.30 21.63 -16.36
CA GLN A 339 -4.79 21.53 -14.99
C GLN A 339 -4.29 20.12 -14.68
N LEU A 340 -3.11 20.06 -14.07
CA LEU A 340 -2.51 18.87 -13.47
C LEU A 340 -2.41 19.09 -11.96
N ILE A 341 -2.92 18.16 -11.15
CA ILE A 341 -2.71 18.12 -9.70
C ILE A 341 -1.71 16.99 -9.44
N TYR A 342 -0.63 17.25 -8.70
CA TYR A 342 0.36 16.25 -8.30
C TYR A 342 0.52 16.25 -6.77
N LYS A 343 0.39 15.07 -6.15
CA LYS A 343 0.70 14.83 -4.74
C LYS A 343 2.13 14.27 -4.61
N ASP A 344 3.07 15.11 -4.19
CA ASP A 344 4.43 14.67 -3.87
C ASP A 344 4.45 13.97 -2.51
N HIS A 345 4.69 12.67 -2.51
CA HIS A 345 4.73 11.83 -1.32
C HIS A 345 6.07 11.89 -0.57
N ASN A 346 7.09 12.58 -1.12
CA ASN A 346 8.36 12.83 -0.42
C ASN A 346 8.30 14.11 0.43
N THR A 347 7.70 15.18 -0.12
CA THR A 347 7.59 16.48 0.59
C THR A 347 6.21 16.73 1.20
N PHE A 348 5.26 15.82 0.96
CA PHE A 348 3.84 15.95 1.29
C PHE A 348 3.18 17.24 0.74
N LYS A 349 3.71 17.81 -0.36
CA LYS A 349 3.10 18.96 -1.04
C LYS A 349 2.17 18.52 -2.17
N THR A 350 0.99 19.12 -2.23
CA THR A 350 0.08 19.02 -3.39
C THR A 350 0.32 20.25 -4.26
N TYR A 351 0.79 20.03 -5.48
CA TYR A 351 0.97 21.07 -6.49
C TYR A 351 -0.24 21.07 -7.43
N THR A 352 -0.93 22.19 -7.52
CA THR A 352 -1.95 22.41 -8.55
C THR A 352 -1.37 23.29 -9.64
N MET A 353 -1.21 22.71 -10.83
CA MET A 353 -0.46 23.28 -11.95
C MET A 353 -1.38 23.59 -13.12
N LYS A 354 -1.51 24.86 -13.49
CA LYS A 354 -2.23 25.31 -14.69
C LYS A 354 -1.29 25.36 -15.89
N CYS A 355 -1.70 24.77 -17.00
CA CYS A 355 -0.98 24.82 -18.28
C CYS A 355 -0.99 26.26 -18.83
N VAL A 356 0.16 26.94 -18.88
CA VAL A 356 0.27 28.32 -19.43
C VAL A 356 0.64 28.28 -20.91
N LYS A 357 1.71 27.56 -21.26
CA LYS A 357 2.18 27.46 -22.64
C LYS A 357 2.94 26.16 -22.91
N ASN A 358 2.73 25.55 -24.08
CA ASN A 358 3.68 24.58 -24.63
C ASN A 358 5.00 25.30 -24.96
N TYR A 359 6.15 24.72 -24.60
CA TYR A 359 7.44 25.41 -24.65
C TYR A 359 7.84 25.80 -26.08
N THR A 360 7.90 24.85 -27.00
CA THR A 360 8.17 25.08 -28.43
C THR A 360 7.37 24.10 -29.31
N SER A 361 7.30 24.37 -30.61
CA SER A 361 6.71 23.45 -31.59
C SER A 361 7.50 22.14 -31.78
N HIS A 362 8.72 22.05 -31.27
CA HIS A 362 9.61 20.89 -31.42
C HIS A 362 9.66 20.05 -30.14
N ASP A 363 9.65 20.69 -28.96
CA ASP A 363 9.59 20.04 -27.65
C ASP A 363 8.14 19.83 -27.19
N SER A 364 7.36 19.04 -27.91
CA SER A 364 5.94 18.79 -27.60
C SER A 364 5.68 18.06 -26.27
N ASN A 365 6.75 17.67 -25.57
CA ASN A 365 6.74 17.08 -24.23
C ASN A 365 6.95 18.12 -23.10
N LYS A 366 7.28 19.39 -23.40
CA LYS A 366 7.58 20.43 -22.38
C LYS A 366 6.47 21.49 -22.25
N TYR A 367 6.01 21.71 -21.03
CA TYR A 367 4.89 22.59 -20.70
C TYR A 367 5.30 23.57 -19.60
N ILE A 368 5.23 24.88 -19.88
CA ILE A 368 5.33 25.91 -18.86
C ILE A 368 4.02 25.92 -18.09
N VAL A 369 4.10 25.74 -16.78
CA VAL A 369 2.96 25.73 -15.87
C VAL A 369 3.08 26.82 -14.82
N TYR A 370 1.94 27.33 -14.39
CA TYR A 370 1.81 28.12 -13.16
C TYR A 370 1.33 27.19 -12.05
N SER A 371 2.17 27.00 -11.04
CA SER A 371 1.97 26.06 -9.95
C SER A 371 1.66 26.80 -8.66
N GLN A 372 0.67 26.31 -7.92
CA GLN A 372 0.34 26.75 -6.57
C GLN A 372 0.31 25.53 -5.64
N THR A 373 0.99 25.60 -4.49
CA THR A 373 0.92 24.52 -3.48
C THR A 373 -0.35 24.63 -2.63
N GLN A 374 -0.70 23.58 -1.89
CA GLN A 374 -1.86 23.61 -0.98
C GLN A 374 -1.77 24.70 0.11
N CYS A 375 -0.56 25.24 0.34
CA CYS A 375 -0.29 26.32 1.29
C CYS A 375 -0.23 27.71 0.64
N GLY A 376 -0.48 27.81 -0.66
CA GLY A 376 -0.50 29.08 -1.40
C GLY A 376 0.87 29.56 -1.87
N GLU A 377 1.90 28.70 -1.92
CA GLU A 377 3.18 29.07 -2.54
C GLU A 377 3.03 29.05 -4.06
N GLU A 378 3.21 30.20 -4.72
CA GLU A 378 2.99 30.37 -6.16
C GLU A 378 4.29 30.51 -6.96
N MET A 379 4.36 29.87 -8.13
CA MET A 379 5.58 29.77 -8.94
C MET A 379 5.34 29.25 -10.36
N TYR A 380 6.03 29.81 -11.34
CA TYR A 380 6.20 29.21 -12.66
C TYR A 380 7.25 28.10 -12.62
N GLN A 381 6.94 26.98 -13.26
CA GLN A 381 7.80 25.81 -13.41
C GLN A 381 7.68 25.25 -14.85
N CYS A 382 8.56 24.34 -15.25
CA CYS A 382 8.38 23.54 -16.48
C CYS A 382 8.14 22.06 -16.14
N LEU A 383 7.13 21.48 -16.77
CA LEU A 383 6.90 20.04 -16.79
C LEU A 383 7.45 19.44 -18.07
N LYS A 384 8.15 18.31 -17.97
CA LYS A 384 8.48 17.44 -19.09
C LYS A 384 7.69 16.15 -18.90
N VAL A 385 6.82 15.77 -19.85
CA VAL A 385 5.93 14.61 -19.76
C VAL A 385 6.21 13.64 -20.90
N GLU A 386 6.34 12.34 -20.60
CA GLU A 386 6.67 11.33 -21.60
C GLU A 386 5.74 10.12 -21.45
N ARG A 387 4.99 9.81 -22.52
CA ARG A 387 4.16 8.61 -22.57
C ARG A 387 5.08 7.40 -22.72
N ARG A 388 5.06 6.49 -21.74
CA ARG A 388 5.80 5.23 -21.79
C ARG A 388 4.97 4.12 -22.41
N ASP A 389 3.71 4.02 -21.99
CA ASP A 389 2.74 3.05 -22.49
C ASP A 389 1.33 3.69 -22.49
N THR A 390 0.27 2.89 -22.51
CA THR A 390 -1.13 3.34 -22.44
C THR A 390 -1.58 3.58 -21.00
N ASN A 391 -1.13 2.73 -20.07
CA ASN A 391 -1.39 2.89 -18.63
C ASN A 391 -0.20 3.45 -17.86
N VAL A 392 0.89 3.84 -18.53
CA VAL A 392 2.09 4.40 -17.87
C VAL A 392 2.57 5.67 -18.56
N PHE A 393 2.76 6.72 -17.79
CA PHE A 393 3.58 7.87 -18.20
C PHE A 393 4.61 8.18 -17.13
N GLU A 394 5.64 8.93 -17.52
CA GLU A 394 6.56 9.55 -16.59
C GLU A 394 6.54 11.07 -16.77
N PHE A 395 6.87 11.80 -15.72
CA PHE A 395 7.12 13.23 -15.83
C PHE A 395 8.28 13.69 -14.97
N GLN A 396 8.74 14.90 -15.26
CA GLN A 396 9.76 15.61 -14.48
C GLN A 396 9.31 17.05 -14.26
N ILE A 397 9.64 17.56 -13.09
CA ILE A 397 9.53 18.98 -12.75
C ILE A 397 10.91 19.60 -12.89
N SER A 398 11.01 20.74 -13.59
CA SER A 398 12.28 21.45 -13.77
C SER A 398 12.86 21.89 -12.43
N SER A 399 14.15 21.60 -12.21
CA SER A 399 14.88 22.01 -10.99
C SER A 399 14.97 23.54 -10.78
N ARG A 400 14.58 24.36 -11.79
CA ARG A 400 14.44 25.81 -11.67
C ARG A 400 12.98 26.23 -11.70
N GLN A 401 12.63 27.10 -10.76
CA GLN A 401 11.35 27.79 -10.64
C GLN A 401 11.54 29.32 -10.79
N SER A 402 10.46 30.06 -11.01
CA SER A 402 10.47 31.53 -10.99
C SER A 402 9.12 32.11 -10.55
N ALA A 403 9.14 33.25 -9.86
CA ALA A 403 7.90 33.99 -9.56
C ALA A 403 7.28 34.64 -10.82
N ASN A 404 8.08 34.86 -11.88
CA ASN A 404 7.65 35.47 -13.13
C ASN A 404 7.73 34.47 -14.29
N TYR A 405 6.90 34.68 -15.32
CA TYR A 405 6.99 33.89 -16.55
C TYR A 405 8.37 34.04 -17.19
N SER A 406 9.04 32.91 -17.42
CA SER A 406 10.26 32.85 -18.24
C SER A 406 10.31 31.52 -18.98
N ALA A 407 10.56 31.56 -20.29
CA ALA A 407 10.72 30.35 -21.09
C ALA A 407 11.99 29.56 -20.72
N THR A 408 13.01 30.21 -20.14
CA THR A 408 14.30 29.56 -19.84
C THR A 408 14.22 28.46 -18.79
N ILE A 409 13.13 28.37 -18.01
CA ILE A 409 12.93 27.32 -17.02
C ILE A 409 12.69 25.94 -17.66
N CYS A 410 12.40 25.89 -18.97
CA CYS A 410 12.25 24.65 -19.75
C CYS A 410 13.54 24.18 -20.45
N ASN A 411 14.69 24.82 -20.22
CA ASN A 411 15.96 24.39 -20.82
C ASN A 411 16.36 22.98 -20.31
N ASP A 412 16.88 22.12 -21.19
CA ASP A 412 17.13 20.70 -20.88
C ASP A 412 18.03 20.45 -19.67
N PHE A 413 18.98 21.35 -19.38
CA PHE A 413 19.87 21.21 -18.22
C PHE A 413 19.18 21.36 -16.85
N TYR A 414 17.91 21.79 -16.80
CA TYR A 414 17.11 21.76 -15.58
C TYR A 414 16.41 20.41 -15.34
N PHE A 415 16.51 19.50 -16.30
CA PHE A 415 16.02 18.14 -16.26
C PHE A 415 17.20 17.17 -16.17
N SER A 416 17.00 16.03 -15.52
CA SER A 416 18.05 15.03 -15.30
C SER A 416 17.44 13.64 -15.31
N ASP A 417 18.09 12.67 -15.94
CA ASP A 417 17.49 11.35 -16.21
C ASP A 417 17.21 10.52 -14.95
N ASP A 418 17.78 10.88 -13.79
CA ASP A 418 17.56 10.27 -12.48
C ASP A 418 16.24 10.70 -11.79
N ARG A 419 15.54 11.73 -12.33
CA ARG A 419 14.37 12.37 -11.67
C ARG A 419 13.05 12.17 -12.38
N TRP A 420 12.87 11.03 -13.04
CA TRP A 420 11.56 10.65 -13.57
C TRP A 420 10.63 10.23 -12.43
N LEU A 421 9.38 10.67 -12.49
CA LEU A 421 8.29 10.25 -11.62
C LEU A 421 7.35 9.40 -12.44
N THR A 422 7.36 8.08 -12.22
CA THR A 422 6.50 7.12 -12.92
C THR A 422 5.09 7.15 -12.36
N GLN A 423 4.10 7.01 -13.23
CA GLN A 423 2.69 7.07 -12.89
C GLN A 423 1.86 6.07 -13.70
N GLY A 424 1.23 5.15 -12.98
CA GLY A 424 0.26 4.17 -13.45
C GLY A 424 -1.16 4.74 -13.48
N ARG A 425 -1.94 4.33 -14.50
CA ARG A 425 -3.33 4.77 -14.69
C ARG A 425 -4.24 4.06 -13.69
N LEU A 426 -5.13 4.81 -13.05
CA LEU A 426 -6.10 4.26 -12.10
C LEU A 426 -7.40 3.86 -12.81
N GLY A 427 -7.98 2.72 -12.40
CA GLY A 427 -9.26 2.23 -12.92
C GLY A 427 -9.20 1.64 -14.33
N SER A 428 -8.02 1.46 -14.92
CA SER A 428 -7.84 0.91 -16.27
C SER A 428 -7.71 -0.61 -16.29
N ASN A 429 -8.49 -1.33 -15.47
CA ASN A 429 -8.48 -2.81 -15.44
C ASN A 429 -8.83 -3.45 -16.80
N ASP A 430 -9.51 -2.70 -17.67
CA ASP A 430 -9.90 -3.13 -19.02
C ASP A 430 -8.74 -3.05 -20.05
N ILE A 431 -7.62 -2.37 -19.70
CA ILE A 431 -6.47 -2.18 -20.59
C ILE A 431 -5.34 -3.11 -20.13
N VAL A 432 -5.34 -4.33 -20.67
CA VAL A 432 -4.32 -5.36 -20.44
C VAL A 432 -2.98 -4.91 -21.05
N SER A 433 -1.93 -4.85 -20.22
CA SER A 433 -0.55 -4.61 -20.64
C SER A 433 0.29 -5.86 -20.37
N PRO A 434 0.80 -6.57 -21.40
CA PRO A 434 1.53 -7.81 -21.18
C PRO A 434 2.87 -7.58 -20.49
N CYS A 435 3.25 -8.50 -19.61
CA CYS A 435 4.57 -8.56 -19.01
C CYS A 435 5.65 -8.90 -20.06
N PRO A 436 6.92 -8.50 -19.86
CA PRO A 436 8.01 -8.76 -20.82
C PRO A 436 8.47 -10.22 -20.89
N ILE A 437 8.07 -11.05 -19.92
CA ILE A 437 8.45 -12.46 -19.79
C ILE A 437 7.26 -13.37 -20.08
N ILE A 438 7.51 -14.55 -20.63
CA ILE A 438 6.48 -15.57 -20.87
C ILE A 438 7.05 -16.95 -20.54
N GLY A 439 6.37 -17.73 -19.70
CA GLY A 439 6.88 -18.98 -19.13
C GLY A 439 7.54 -18.79 -17.77
N GLU A 440 8.33 -19.78 -17.35
CA GLU A 440 8.93 -19.84 -16.00
C GLU A 440 10.46 -19.71 -16.06
N PHE A 441 10.99 -18.84 -15.21
CA PHE A 441 12.41 -18.57 -15.04
C PHE A 441 12.82 -18.78 -13.58
N SER A 442 14.02 -19.31 -13.34
CA SER A 442 14.57 -19.45 -11.99
C SER A 442 16.09 -19.28 -11.96
N GLY A 443 16.62 -18.87 -10.82
CA GLY A 443 18.04 -18.63 -10.58
C GLY A 443 18.34 -18.25 -9.14
N ILE A 444 19.63 -18.11 -8.82
CA ILE A 444 20.12 -17.79 -7.48
C ILE A 444 20.05 -16.26 -7.25
N ILE A 445 19.69 -15.83 -6.04
CA ILE A 445 19.72 -14.42 -5.64
C ILE A 445 21.19 -14.04 -5.34
N PRO A 446 21.78 -13.02 -6.01
CA PRO A 446 23.20 -12.70 -5.82
C PRO A 446 23.59 -12.23 -4.42
N ASP A 447 22.63 -11.62 -3.72
CA ASP A 447 22.83 -10.93 -2.44
C ASP A 447 22.53 -11.84 -1.22
N ASP A 448 21.91 -13.02 -1.41
CA ASP A 448 21.49 -13.96 -0.35
C ASP A 448 21.90 -15.41 -0.64
N GLU A 449 22.88 -15.94 0.12
CA GLU A 449 23.39 -17.30 -0.06
C GLU A 449 22.32 -18.37 0.23
N GLY A 450 22.09 -19.26 -0.75
CA GLY A 450 21.14 -20.37 -0.64
C GLY A 450 19.68 -20.02 -0.98
N LEU A 451 19.38 -18.76 -1.33
CA LEU A 451 18.06 -18.36 -1.81
C LEU A 451 17.98 -18.34 -3.33
N CYS A 452 16.89 -18.92 -3.85
CA CYS A 452 16.57 -18.98 -5.26
C CYS A 452 15.28 -18.21 -5.52
N ALA A 453 15.31 -17.39 -6.57
CA ALA A 453 14.13 -16.73 -7.09
C ALA A 453 13.50 -17.56 -8.23
N LYS A 454 12.18 -17.49 -8.30
CA LYS A 454 11.37 -17.95 -9.43
C LYS A 454 10.48 -16.80 -9.90
N LEU A 455 10.37 -16.66 -11.22
CA LEU A 455 9.61 -15.61 -11.87
C LEU A 455 8.83 -16.23 -13.03
N SER A 456 7.51 -16.09 -13.06
CA SER A 456 6.66 -16.71 -14.08
C SER A 456 5.49 -15.84 -14.54
N SER A 457 5.13 -15.96 -15.82
CA SER A 457 3.93 -15.36 -16.40
C SER A 457 3.22 -16.36 -17.32
N GLU A 458 1.89 -16.36 -17.26
CA GLU A 458 1.01 -17.31 -17.94
C GLU A 458 0.64 -16.87 -19.37
N CYS A 459 0.21 -17.83 -20.19
CA CYS A 459 -0.17 -17.56 -21.58
C CYS A 459 -1.53 -16.89 -21.71
N GLU A 460 -2.43 -17.13 -20.75
CA GLU A 460 -3.79 -16.58 -20.71
C GLU A 460 -3.78 -15.24 -19.97
N SER A 461 -3.16 -15.22 -18.78
CA SER A 461 -3.03 -14.06 -17.89
C SER A 461 -1.73 -13.26 -18.19
N GLN A 462 -1.59 -12.74 -19.41
CA GLN A 462 -0.33 -12.13 -19.86
C GLN A 462 0.05 -10.83 -19.12
N ASP A 463 -0.90 -10.16 -18.46
CA ASP A 463 -0.63 -9.04 -17.56
C ASP A 463 -0.18 -9.47 -16.16
N ILE A 464 -0.17 -10.76 -15.83
CA ILE A 464 0.18 -11.24 -14.49
C ILE A 464 1.59 -11.83 -14.46
N MET A 465 2.34 -11.43 -13.43
CA MET A 465 3.68 -11.92 -13.12
C MET A 465 3.74 -12.39 -11.66
N TYR A 466 4.09 -13.66 -11.47
CA TYR A 466 4.31 -14.28 -10.17
C TYR A 466 5.80 -14.23 -9.84
N TYR A 467 6.13 -13.84 -8.61
CA TYR A 467 7.48 -13.83 -8.06
C TYR A 467 7.51 -14.64 -6.76
N GLN A 468 8.52 -15.47 -6.60
CA GLN A 468 8.64 -16.40 -5.48
C GLN A 468 10.11 -16.50 -5.04
N ILE A 469 10.36 -16.48 -3.73
CA ILE A 469 11.66 -16.78 -3.13
C ILE A 469 11.55 -18.06 -2.33
N SER A 470 12.46 -19.00 -2.58
CA SER A 470 12.53 -20.30 -1.89
C SER A 470 13.97 -20.71 -1.62
N ASN A 471 14.18 -21.69 -0.75
CA ASN A 471 15.49 -22.30 -0.57
C ASN A 471 15.92 -23.04 -1.85
N CYS A 472 17.14 -22.80 -2.34
CA CYS A 472 17.66 -23.45 -3.54
C CYS A 472 17.74 -24.98 -3.43
N ASP A 473 18.07 -25.51 -2.24
CA ASP A 473 18.14 -26.95 -1.99
C ASP A 473 16.75 -27.54 -1.70
N TYR A 474 15.81 -26.72 -1.21
CA TYR A 474 14.48 -27.13 -0.75
C TYR A 474 13.39 -26.18 -1.27
N THR A 475 13.07 -26.28 -2.57
CA THR A 475 12.05 -25.45 -3.25
C THR A 475 10.62 -25.53 -2.68
N ASN A 476 10.34 -26.49 -1.79
CA ASN A 476 9.10 -26.57 -1.02
C ASN A 476 9.03 -25.57 0.15
N GLU A 477 10.16 -24.99 0.57
CA GLU A 477 10.22 -23.96 1.60
C GLU A 477 10.21 -22.59 0.92
N VAL A 478 9.04 -21.96 0.93
CA VAL A 478 8.78 -20.67 0.29
C VAL A 478 8.85 -19.57 1.35
N TYR A 479 9.81 -18.66 1.20
CA TYR A 479 9.99 -17.52 2.10
C TYR A 479 9.11 -16.33 1.71
N GLU A 480 8.94 -16.13 0.40
CA GLU A 480 8.15 -15.03 -0.14
C GLU A 480 7.42 -15.45 -1.42
N GLU A 481 6.20 -14.96 -1.58
CA GLU A 481 5.38 -15.09 -2.78
C GLU A 481 4.64 -13.76 -3.00
N ARG A 482 4.77 -13.19 -4.21
CA ARG A 482 4.17 -11.92 -4.61
C ARG A 482 3.54 -12.08 -6.00
N GLU A 483 2.38 -11.46 -6.19
CA GLU A 483 1.70 -11.39 -7.49
C GLU A 483 1.64 -9.94 -7.97
N TYR A 484 2.06 -9.72 -9.21
CA TYR A 484 2.08 -8.40 -9.86
C TYR A 484 1.19 -8.38 -11.09
N ARG A 485 0.49 -7.26 -11.31
CA ARG A 485 -0.07 -6.88 -12.61
C ARG A 485 0.88 -5.92 -13.32
N CYS A 486 1.29 -6.24 -14.53
CA CYS A 486 2.02 -5.34 -15.42
C CYS A 486 1.09 -4.23 -15.95
N LEU A 487 1.53 -2.99 -15.81
CA LEU A 487 0.81 -1.79 -16.27
C LEU A 487 1.36 -1.27 -17.59
N GLY A 488 2.64 -1.48 -17.86
CA GLY A 488 3.25 -1.16 -19.14
C GLY A 488 4.75 -1.39 -19.15
N GLN A 489 5.33 -1.40 -20.34
CA GLN A 489 6.76 -1.66 -20.55
C GLN A 489 7.36 -0.75 -21.62
N TRP A 490 8.62 -0.37 -21.43
CA TRP A 490 9.37 0.43 -22.42
C TRP A 490 10.86 0.12 -22.37
N THR A 491 11.55 0.35 -23.49
CA THR A 491 13.01 0.22 -23.55
C THR A 491 13.67 1.59 -23.46
N HIS A 492 14.66 1.73 -22.59
CA HIS A 492 15.53 2.91 -22.51
C HIS A 492 16.99 2.45 -22.39
N ARG A 493 17.87 2.90 -23.29
CA ARG A 493 19.30 2.50 -23.34
C ARG A 493 19.52 0.97 -23.30
N ASN A 494 18.72 0.23 -24.07
CA ASN A 494 18.69 -1.25 -24.13
C ASN A 494 18.28 -1.97 -22.84
N ILE A 495 17.84 -1.25 -21.80
CA ILE A 495 17.21 -1.82 -20.60
C ILE A 495 15.69 -1.77 -20.78
N VAL A 496 15.01 -2.87 -20.51
CA VAL A 496 13.55 -2.94 -20.45
C VAL A 496 13.11 -2.55 -19.04
N TYR A 497 12.24 -1.55 -18.96
CA TYR A 497 11.54 -1.12 -17.76
C TYR A 497 10.13 -1.70 -17.81
N THR A 498 9.70 -2.33 -16.72
CA THR A 498 8.34 -2.86 -16.56
C THR A 498 7.77 -2.30 -15.28
N TYR A 499 6.67 -1.55 -15.40
CA TYR A 499 6.01 -0.95 -14.26
C TYR A 499 4.81 -1.81 -13.87
N THR A 500 4.71 -2.17 -12.59
CA THR A 500 3.73 -3.13 -12.08
C THR A 500 2.97 -2.59 -10.87
N GLN A 501 1.81 -3.19 -10.62
CA GLN A 501 1.04 -3.05 -9.39
C GLN A 501 1.03 -4.40 -8.67
N ARG A 502 1.44 -4.43 -7.40
CA ARG A 502 1.40 -5.63 -6.57
C ARG A 502 -0.02 -5.88 -6.06
N ARG A 503 -0.54 -7.10 -6.22
CA ARG A 503 -1.98 -7.39 -6.07
C ARG A 503 -2.45 -7.66 -4.63
N ASP A 504 -1.56 -8.11 -3.75
CA ASP A 504 -1.86 -8.41 -2.34
C ASP A 504 -1.90 -7.14 -1.46
N VAL A 505 -0.98 -6.20 -1.70
CA VAL A 505 -0.84 -4.95 -0.92
C VAL A 505 -1.20 -3.67 -1.69
N GLY A 506 -1.33 -3.72 -3.02
CA GLY A 506 -1.71 -2.56 -3.85
C GLY A 506 -0.60 -1.56 -4.15
N THR A 507 0.66 -1.86 -3.80
CA THR A 507 1.84 -1.02 -4.09
C THR A 507 2.19 -1.01 -5.58
N TYR A 508 3.05 -0.08 -5.97
CA TYR A 508 3.56 0.05 -7.34
C TYR A 508 5.08 -0.08 -7.36
N GLU A 509 5.59 -0.96 -8.21
CA GLU A 509 6.99 -1.35 -8.23
C GLU A 509 7.48 -1.41 -9.68
N CYS A 510 8.73 -1.02 -9.91
CA CYS A 510 9.33 -1.07 -11.24
C CYS A 510 10.42 -2.13 -11.29
N PHE A 511 10.42 -2.94 -12.34
CA PHE A 511 11.47 -3.89 -12.64
C PHE A 511 12.30 -3.40 -13.84
N VAL A 512 13.62 -3.48 -13.71
CA VAL A 512 14.56 -3.30 -14.83
C VAL A 512 15.14 -4.63 -15.23
N GLY A 513 15.24 -4.87 -16.52
CA GLY A 513 15.85 -6.10 -17.01
C GLY A 513 16.41 -6.03 -18.42
N THR A 514 17.19 -7.04 -18.75
CA THR A 514 17.81 -7.25 -20.05
C THR A 514 17.70 -8.73 -20.41
N MET A 515 17.13 -9.03 -21.58
CA MET A 515 17.12 -10.39 -22.11
C MET A 515 18.44 -10.66 -22.83
N HIS A 516 19.25 -11.59 -22.33
CA HIS A 516 20.46 -12.04 -23.01
C HIS A 516 20.11 -13.06 -24.11
N SER A 517 19.08 -13.87 -23.87
CA SER A 517 18.45 -14.75 -24.85
C SER A 517 17.02 -15.10 -24.40
N ASP A 518 16.24 -15.78 -25.25
CA ASP A 518 14.93 -16.34 -24.90
C ASP A 518 14.97 -17.32 -23.69
N ARG A 519 16.16 -17.71 -23.25
CA ARG A 519 16.41 -18.62 -22.13
C ARG A 519 17.08 -17.98 -20.92
N GLN A 520 17.54 -16.73 -20.99
CA GLN A 520 18.30 -16.10 -19.90
C GLN A 520 18.00 -14.61 -19.82
N ILE A 521 17.57 -14.17 -18.64
CA ILE A 521 17.25 -12.79 -18.32
C ILE A 521 18.05 -12.33 -17.10
N PHE A 522 18.40 -11.05 -17.08
CA PHE A 522 18.88 -10.37 -15.88
C PHE A 522 17.80 -9.39 -15.44
N ILE A 523 17.37 -9.42 -14.18
CA ILE A 523 16.28 -8.58 -13.67
C ILE A 523 16.53 -8.10 -12.23
N LYS A 524 16.20 -6.84 -11.93
CA LYS A 524 16.17 -6.30 -10.55
C LYS A 524 14.97 -5.37 -10.37
N GLU A 525 14.50 -5.24 -9.14
CA GLU A 525 13.67 -4.12 -8.72
C GLU A 525 14.45 -2.78 -8.88
N ALA A 526 13.73 -1.71 -9.22
CA ALA A 526 14.22 -0.34 -9.45
C ALA A 526 13.31 0.71 -8.78
N GLY A 527 12.64 0.31 -7.70
CA GLY A 527 11.77 1.16 -6.87
C GLY A 527 10.49 1.64 -7.57
N GLU A 528 9.74 2.49 -6.87
CA GLU A 528 8.43 3.03 -7.28
C GLU A 528 8.50 3.94 -8.52
N HIS A 529 9.69 4.43 -8.90
CA HIS A 529 9.89 5.42 -9.97
C HIS A 529 10.92 5.02 -11.02
N CYS A 530 11.14 3.71 -11.22
CA CYS A 530 11.94 3.19 -12.33
C CYS A 530 13.37 3.78 -12.42
N GLN A 531 14.12 3.70 -11.33
CA GLN A 531 15.45 4.29 -11.19
C GLN A 531 16.40 3.93 -12.36
N ARG A 532 17.13 4.93 -12.87
CA ARG A 532 17.92 4.82 -14.11
C ARG A 532 19.39 4.41 -13.90
N ASP A 533 19.85 4.42 -12.66
CA ASP A 533 21.20 4.04 -12.23
C ASP A 533 21.33 2.53 -11.89
N VAL A 534 20.22 1.78 -11.88
CA VAL A 534 20.20 0.34 -11.65
C VAL A 534 20.70 -0.42 -12.88
N ASN A 535 21.82 -1.14 -12.73
CA ASN A 535 22.37 -2.01 -13.78
C ASN A 535 21.98 -3.48 -13.55
N PRO A 536 21.08 -4.07 -14.35
CA PRO A 536 20.61 -5.44 -14.14
C PRO A 536 21.69 -6.50 -14.35
N HIS A 537 22.70 -6.28 -15.21
CA HIS A 537 23.79 -7.24 -15.39
C HIS A 537 24.77 -7.30 -14.20
N ARG A 538 24.82 -6.25 -13.37
CA ARG A 538 25.74 -6.18 -12.23
C ARG A 538 25.08 -6.50 -10.90
N PHE A 539 23.81 -6.18 -10.75
CA PHE A 539 23.08 -6.26 -9.48
C PHE A 539 21.76 -7.03 -9.59
N GLY A 540 21.33 -7.41 -10.80
CA GLY A 540 20.10 -8.19 -11.00
C GLY A 540 20.33 -9.68 -10.82
N MET A 541 19.23 -10.39 -10.58
CA MET A 541 19.18 -11.85 -10.56
C MET A 541 19.37 -12.38 -11.98
N GLU A 542 20.28 -13.33 -12.16
CA GLU A 542 20.42 -14.10 -13.40
C GLU A 542 19.43 -15.26 -13.37
N LEU A 543 18.34 -15.16 -14.13
CA LEU A 543 17.28 -16.17 -14.17
C LEU A 543 17.29 -16.90 -15.52
N ASN A 544 17.28 -18.22 -15.44
CA ASN A 544 17.28 -19.12 -16.60
C ASN A 544 15.90 -19.74 -16.79
N LYS A 545 15.46 -19.88 -18.04
CA LYS A 545 14.15 -20.42 -18.39
C LYS A 545 14.09 -21.92 -18.12
N VAL A 546 13.23 -22.30 -17.18
CA VAL A 546 13.02 -23.71 -16.76
C VAL A 546 11.79 -24.34 -17.40
N ALA A 547 10.77 -23.54 -17.72
CA ALA A 547 9.61 -24.01 -18.47
C ALA A 547 9.15 -23.00 -19.54
N HIS A 548 8.68 -23.52 -20.66
CA HIS A 548 7.85 -22.76 -21.59
C HIS A 548 6.42 -22.73 -21.05
N CYS A 549 5.74 -21.58 -21.16
CA CYS A 549 4.30 -21.60 -21.00
C CYS A 549 3.69 -22.39 -22.15
N THR A 550 2.81 -23.34 -21.83
CA THR A 550 2.01 -24.07 -22.81
C THR A 550 0.60 -23.48 -22.74
N PRO A 551 0.07 -22.83 -23.78
CA PRO A 551 -1.34 -22.48 -23.78
C PRO A 551 -2.15 -23.78 -23.69
N PRO A 552 -3.25 -23.83 -22.90
CA PRO A 552 -4.07 -25.03 -22.85
C PRO A 552 -4.53 -25.38 -24.27
N GLU A 553 -4.50 -26.66 -24.62
CA GLU A 553 -4.98 -27.11 -25.91
C GLU A 553 -6.44 -26.66 -26.08
N VAL A 554 -6.67 -25.75 -27.02
CA VAL A 554 -8.04 -25.42 -27.45
C VAL A 554 -8.64 -26.73 -27.89
N PHE A 555 -9.59 -27.25 -27.11
CA PHE A 555 -10.34 -28.46 -27.42
C PHE A 555 -11.15 -28.21 -28.69
N ASN A 556 -10.50 -28.41 -29.84
CA ASN A 556 -11.10 -28.57 -31.14
C ASN A 556 -11.97 -29.81 -31.06
N SER A 557 -13.20 -29.61 -30.57
CA SER A 557 -14.23 -30.64 -30.49
C SER A 557 -14.31 -31.30 -31.86
N PRO A 558 -14.07 -32.62 -31.98
CA PRO A 558 -14.02 -33.28 -33.27
C PRO A 558 -15.33 -33.01 -34.00
N ALA A 559 -15.22 -32.56 -35.25
CA ALA A 559 -16.35 -32.05 -36.02
C ALA A 559 -17.54 -33.00 -35.93
N ARG A 560 -18.64 -32.52 -35.31
CA ARG A 560 -19.87 -33.27 -35.14
C ARG A 560 -20.29 -33.81 -36.52
N PRO A 561 -20.49 -35.13 -36.69
CA PRO A 561 -20.68 -35.71 -38.01
C PRO A 561 -21.89 -35.09 -38.70
N THR A 562 -21.66 -34.54 -39.89
CA THR A 562 -22.68 -33.84 -40.69
C THR A 562 -23.72 -34.83 -41.21
N HIS A 563 -24.76 -35.07 -40.43
CA HIS A 563 -25.98 -35.69 -40.94
C HIS A 563 -26.69 -34.71 -41.87
N LYS A 564 -26.64 -34.99 -43.17
CA LYS A 564 -27.51 -34.36 -44.16
C LYS A 564 -28.96 -34.79 -43.90
N TYR A 565 -29.85 -33.84 -43.67
CA TYR A 565 -31.25 -33.95 -44.08
C TYR A 565 -31.77 -32.57 -44.52
N ALA A 566 -32.70 -32.58 -45.46
CA ALA A 566 -33.05 -31.43 -46.31
C ALA A 566 -34.15 -30.51 -45.72
N ASP A 567 -34.42 -29.44 -46.46
CA ASP A 567 -35.40 -28.38 -46.19
C ASP A 567 -36.77 -28.85 -45.67
N VAL A 568 -37.25 -28.25 -44.56
CA VAL A 568 -38.67 -27.89 -44.38
C VAL A 568 -38.83 -26.56 -43.61
N LEU A 569 -39.49 -25.62 -44.28
CA LEU A 569 -40.19 -24.40 -43.86
C LEU A 569 -40.28 -24.01 -42.35
N GLN A 570 -39.98 -22.73 -42.07
CA GLN A 570 -40.26 -22.04 -40.80
C GLN A 570 -41.76 -21.78 -40.56
N PRO A 571 -42.24 -21.89 -39.30
CA PRO A 571 -43.47 -21.24 -38.84
C PRO A 571 -43.20 -19.92 -38.09
N THR A 572 -43.98 -18.90 -38.44
CA THR A 572 -44.07 -17.56 -37.84
C THR A 572 -44.19 -17.52 -36.30
N GLN A 573 -43.54 -16.54 -35.67
CA GLN A 573 -43.95 -16.03 -34.35
C GLN A 573 -44.83 -14.77 -34.50
N ARG A 574 -45.82 -14.60 -33.61
CA ARG A 574 -46.67 -13.41 -33.48
C ARG A 574 -46.21 -12.54 -32.28
N PRO A 575 -46.52 -11.23 -32.27
CA PRO A 575 -45.85 -10.25 -31.42
C PRO A 575 -46.53 -10.02 -30.05
N ILE A 576 -45.80 -9.41 -29.11
CA ILE A 576 -46.37 -8.82 -27.89
C ILE A 576 -46.05 -7.32 -27.82
N THR A 577 -47.14 -6.58 -27.91
CA THR A 577 -47.47 -5.19 -27.58
C THR A 577 -46.52 -4.41 -26.65
N ILE A 578 -46.16 -3.19 -27.07
CA ILE A 578 -45.94 -2.04 -26.16
C ILE A 578 -46.97 -0.97 -26.53
N ASN A 579 -47.70 -0.47 -25.53
CA ASN A 579 -48.73 0.55 -25.72
C ASN A 579 -48.10 1.91 -26.02
N THR A 580 -48.62 2.59 -27.05
CA THR A 580 -48.42 4.02 -27.28
C THR A 580 -49.75 4.75 -27.09
N ASN A 581 -49.78 5.74 -26.20
CA ASN A 581 -50.82 6.77 -26.25
C ASN A 581 -50.32 7.91 -27.14
N LYS A 582 -51.13 8.26 -28.14
CA LYS A 582 -50.85 9.34 -29.09
C LYS A 582 -50.97 10.71 -28.45
N ASN A 583 -50.10 11.62 -28.87
CA ASN A 583 -50.36 13.00 -29.35
C ASN A 583 -48.98 13.63 -29.63
N ASN A 584 -48.72 14.45 -30.66
CA ASN A 584 -49.33 14.72 -31.97
C ASN A 584 -48.28 15.54 -32.79
N ILE A 585 -48.52 15.84 -34.08
CA ILE A 585 -47.84 16.88 -34.90
C ILE A 585 -46.45 16.55 -35.50
N ASP A 586 -46.47 16.25 -36.81
CA ASP A 586 -45.69 16.78 -37.95
C ASP A 586 -44.20 17.18 -37.86
N GLY A 587 -43.45 16.81 -38.92
CA GLY A 587 -42.33 17.65 -39.42
C GLY A 587 -41.20 16.97 -40.21
N TYR A 588 -41.08 17.31 -41.50
CA TYR A 588 -39.91 17.26 -42.41
C TYR A 588 -38.49 17.16 -41.79
N GLY A 589 -37.45 16.57 -42.42
CA GLY A 589 -37.35 15.90 -43.72
C GLY A 589 -35.89 15.78 -44.24
N THR A 590 -35.59 14.69 -44.98
CA THR A 590 -34.67 14.60 -46.15
C THR A 590 -33.20 15.11 -46.15
N ASN A 591 -32.29 14.18 -46.50
CA ASN A 591 -31.24 14.23 -47.57
C ASN A 591 -29.76 14.64 -47.32
N GLY A 592 -28.86 13.88 -47.98
CA GLY A 592 -27.52 14.30 -48.48
C GLY A 592 -26.32 13.55 -47.86
N LEU A 593 -25.78 12.43 -48.34
CA LEU A 593 -25.13 12.02 -49.63
C LEU A 593 -23.72 12.58 -49.92
N GLY A 594 -22.76 11.65 -50.13
CA GLY A 594 -21.48 11.83 -50.86
C GLY A 594 -20.27 12.26 -50.02
N GLY A 595 -19.03 11.78 -50.24
CA GLY A 595 -18.58 10.72 -51.14
C GLY A 595 -17.06 10.71 -51.42
N THR A 596 -16.41 9.55 -51.24
CA THR A 596 -15.26 9.00 -52.02
C THR A 596 -13.96 9.82 -52.30
N GLY A 597 -12.80 9.20 -51.96
CA GLY A 597 -11.84 8.77 -53.01
C GLY A 597 -10.37 9.25 -52.95
N GLY A 598 -9.42 8.32 -53.23
CA GLY A 598 -8.01 8.57 -53.65
C GLY A 598 -6.93 8.20 -52.60
N THR A 599 -6.24 7.05 -52.59
CA THR A 599 -5.31 6.35 -53.53
C THR A 599 -3.83 6.81 -53.54
N GLY A 600 -2.96 5.96 -52.96
CA GLY A 600 -1.78 5.40 -53.66
C GLY A 600 -0.43 6.15 -53.66
N GLY A 601 0.62 5.48 -53.15
CA GLY A 601 2.02 5.88 -53.33
C GLY A 601 2.98 4.88 -52.66
N ASN A 602 3.94 4.31 -53.41
CA ASN A 602 4.82 3.23 -52.96
C ASN A 602 6.30 3.59 -53.18
N HIS A 603 7.20 2.78 -52.58
CA HIS A 603 8.62 2.56 -52.95
C HIS A 603 9.76 3.42 -52.32
N PRO A 604 11.01 2.87 -52.24
CA PRO A 604 11.79 2.86 -50.99
C PRO A 604 13.26 3.35 -51.14
N HIS A 605 14.11 3.24 -50.10
CA HIS A 605 15.42 2.55 -50.14
C HIS A 605 16.31 2.70 -48.88
N GLN A 606 16.96 1.58 -48.51
CA GLN A 606 18.32 1.38 -47.98
C GLN A 606 18.91 2.04 -46.71
N SER A 607 19.47 1.12 -45.92
CA SER A 607 20.47 1.20 -44.85
C SER A 607 21.80 1.89 -45.18
N SER A 608 22.45 2.47 -44.18
CA SER A 608 23.90 2.34 -43.96
C SER A 608 24.32 2.71 -42.52
N SER A 609 25.21 1.89 -41.95
CA SER A 609 25.99 2.14 -40.72
C SER A 609 27.45 2.47 -41.13
N PRO A 610 28.41 2.59 -40.20
CA PRO A 610 28.46 3.33 -38.94
C PRO A 610 29.57 4.41 -38.99
N SER A 611 29.87 5.12 -37.89
CA SER A 611 31.12 5.87 -37.76
C SER A 611 31.67 5.82 -36.33
N VAL A 612 32.95 5.47 -36.23
CA VAL A 612 33.71 5.23 -34.99
C VAL A 612 34.42 6.51 -34.57
N VAL A 613 34.28 6.92 -33.31
CA VAL A 613 35.25 7.80 -32.63
C VAL A 613 35.46 7.31 -31.19
N SER A 614 36.70 7.42 -30.72
CA SER A 614 37.26 6.68 -29.59
C SER A 614 37.19 7.42 -28.25
N ASN A 615 36.83 6.67 -27.20
CA ASN A 615 37.58 6.49 -25.95
C ASN A 615 38.22 7.72 -25.24
N SER A 616 37.68 8.09 -24.07
CA SER A 616 38.51 8.51 -22.92
C SER A 616 37.75 8.46 -21.58
N THR A 617 38.12 7.50 -20.72
CA THR A 617 37.74 7.46 -19.30
C THR A 617 38.49 8.55 -18.51
N PRO A 618 37.92 9.04 -17.39
CA PRO A 618 38.68 8.95 -16.14
C PRO A 618 37.87 8.36 -14.98
N ALA A 619 38.59 7.71 -14.07
CA ALA A 619 38.08 7.10 -12.84
C ALA A 619 37.97 8.13 -11.68
N PRO A 620 37.42 7.78 -10.50
CA PRO A 620 36.70 8.73 -9.65
C PRO A 620 37.58 9.47 -8.63
N SER A 621 37.08 10.61 -8.14
CA SER A 621 37.55 11.27 -6.92
C SER A 621 36.50 11.16 -5.81
N SER A 622 36.96 10.87 -4.61
CA SER A 622 36.16 10.59 -3.41
C SER A 622 36.15 11.77 -2.42
N THR A 623 35.36 11.60 -1.35
CA THR A 623 35.36 12.35 -0.07
C THR A 623 34.75 13.76 -0.05
N GLY A 624 34.21 14.13 1.13
CA GLY A 624 34.31 15.54 1.55
C GLY A 624 33.09 16.21 2.20
N VAL A 625 32.27 15.55 3.01
CA VAL A 625 31.35 16.30 3.90
C VAL A 625 32.18 17.20 4.82
N THR A 626 32.05 18.51 4.70
CA THR A 626 32.58 19.47 5.68
C THR A 626 31.58 20.59 5.94
N THR A 627 31.19 20.74 7.20
CA THR A 627 30.38 21.83 7.72
C THR A 627 31.26 23.08 7.87
N GLY A 628 30.93 24.15 7.11
CA GLY A 628 31.74 25.36 7.02
C GLY A 628 30.97 26.63 7.39
N ARG A 629 30.85 26.92 8.69
CA ARG A 629 30.28 28.16 9.21
C ARG A 629 31.25 29.32 8.90
N SER A 630 30.79 30.42 8.31
CA SER A 630 31.65 31.60 8.08
C SER A 630 30.87 32.91 8.18
N SER A 631 31.33 33.79 9.07
CA SER A 631 30.77 35.09 9.38
C SER A 631 31.50 36.22 8.67
N SER A 632 30.76 37.19 8.14
CA SER A 632 31.20 38.60 7.98
C SER A 632 29.93 39.47 8.00
N ALA A 633 29.72 40.37 8.96
CA ALA A 633 30.50 41.56 9.33
C ALA A 633 30.27 42.73 8.34
N GLY A 634 29.46 43.70 8.77
CA GLY A 634 29.11 44.91 8.03
C GLY A 634 28.10 45.73 8.84
N GLY A 635 28.57 46.52 9.81
CA GLY A 635 27.71 47.26 10.74
C GLY A 635 27.67 48.76 10.47
N HIS A 636 26.59 49.40 10.92
CA HIS A 636 26.34 50.81 11.28
C HIS A 636 24.95 50.78 11.97
N GLY A 637 24.57 51.54 12.99
CA GLY A 637 25.24 52.57 13.79
C GLY A 637 24.16 53.46 14.46
N GLY A 638 24.20 53.66 15.78
CA GLY A 638 23.24 54.50 16.53
C GLY A 638 22.61 53.77 17.74
N THR A 639 23.21 53.81 18.94
CA THR A 639 23.12 54.86 19.99
C THR A 639 21.71 55.10 20.54
N GLY A 640 21.49 54.69 21.80
CA GLY A 640 20.22 54.86 22.51
C GLY A 640 20.29 54.33 23.96
N SER A 641 21.18 54.90 24.77
CA SER A 641 21.39 54.50 26.17
C SER A 641 20.47 55.24 27.15
N SER A 642 19.81 54.53 28.07
CA SER A 642 19.82 54.86 29.50
C SER A 642 19.13 53.80 30.35
N SER A 643 19.64 53.60 31.56
CA SER A 643 19.31 52.56 32.51
C SER A 643 18.74 53.12 33.84
N ILE A 644 18.44 52.22 34.79
CA ILE A 644 18.32 52.42 36.26
C ILE A 644 16.91 52.67 36.84
N GLY A 645 16.60 51.88 37.90
CA GLY A 645 15.62 52.19 38.95
C GLY A 645 14.28 51.46 38.81
N GLY A 646 13.77 50.66 39.75
CA GLY A 646 14.30 50.24 41.06
C GLY A 646 13.34 50.59 42.22
N SER A 647 12.96 49.58 43.01
CA SER A 647 12.20 49.69 44.29
C SER A 647 10.72 50.11 44.17
N SER A 648 9.79 49.75 45.07
CA SER A 648 9.75 48.72 46.14
C SER A 648 8.37 48.72 46.84
N GLY A 649 7.91 47.55 47.32
CA GLY A 649 6.85 47.41 48.33
C GLY A 649 5.40 47.48 47.79
N GLY A 650 4.42 46.79 48.41
CA GLY A 650 4.51 45.86 49.55
C GLY A 650 3.13 45.59 50.18
N THR A 651 3.07 44.57 51.05
CA THR A 651 1.93 44.19 51.93
C THR A 651 0.64 43.69 51.28
N ASP A 652 -0.17 42.81 51.90
CA ASP A 652 0.09 41.65 52.79
C ASP A 652 -1.26 40.88 52.96
N THR A 653 -1.27 39.86 53.83
CA THR A 653 -2.40 39.03 54.28
C THR A 653 -2.81 37.88 53.33
N GLY A 654 -2.90 36.61 53.75
CA GLY A 654 -2.43 35.99 55.01
C GLY A 654 -3.45 35.04 55.64
N ASN A 655 -3.24 33.73 55.47
CA ASN A 655 -3.56 32.64 56.41
C ASN A 655 -3.00 31.32 55.78
N ASN A 656 -2.02 30.59 56.35
CA ASN A 656 -1.99 29.84 57.62
C ASN A 656 -3.12 28.78 57.70
N ASN A 657 -2.91 27.49 58.03
CA ASN A 657 -1.73 26.63 58.33
C ASN A 657 -2.27 25.18 58.63
N PRO A 658 -1.50 24.13 59.03
CA PRO A 658 -0.22 23.60 58.54
C PRO A 658 -0.29 22.03 58.40
N PRO A 659 0.69 21.14 58.77
CA PRO A 659 1.11 20.07 57.85
C PRO A 659 1.14 18.63 58.43
N TYR A 660 1.61 17.65 57.65
CA TYR A 660 2.20 16.40 58.17
C TYR A 660 3.56 16.12 57.53
N LYS A 661 4.50 15.55 58.30
CA LYS A 661 5.93 15.37 57.99
C LYS A 661 6.39 13.93 58.24
N THR A 662 7.52 13.57 57.61
CA THR A 662 8.39 12.37 57.81
C THR A 662 7.76 11.01 57.44
N ASN A 663 8.45 10.01 56.88
CA ASN A 663 9.85 9.81 56.40
C ASN A 663 9.83 8.94 55.10
N SER A 664 10.89 8.41 54.46
CA SER A 664 12.28 8.04 54.83
C SER A 664 13.21 8.04 53.60
N LYS A 665 14.52 8.09 53.84
CA LYS A 665 15.59 7.87 52.84
C LYS A 665 15.58 6.44 52.27
N HIS A 666 15.94 6.30 50.99
CA HIS A 666 17.09 5.48 50.59
C HIS A 666 17.64 5.94 49.22
N GLU A 667 18.94 6.25 49.19
CA GLU A 667 19.78 6.40 47.99
C GLU A 667 20.42 5.02 47.71
N PRO A 668 20.70 4.68 46.44
CA PRO A 668 22.12 4.56 46.09
C PRO A 668 22.50 4.98 44.64
N ASP A 669 23.69 5.58 44.57
CA ASP A 669 24.76 5.42 43.58
C ASP A 669 24.52 5.51 42.06
N SER A 670 25.21 6.48 41.48
CA SER A 670 25.49 6.64 40.05
C SER A 670 26.34 5.48 39.49
N VAL A 671 25.80 4.76 38.50
CA VAL A 671 26.54 3.77 37.69
C VAL A 671 26.79 4.31 36.27
N LYS A 672 28.02 4.15 35.78
CA LYS A 672 28.45 4.56 34.43
C LYS A 672 27.70 3.77 33.33
N PRO A 673 27.53 4.32 32.11
CA PRO A 673 26.96 3.57 31.00
C PRO A 673 27.89 2.41 30.61
N GLY A 674 27.43 1.19 30.85
CA GLY A 674 28.11 -0.04 30.45
C GLY A 674 27.74 -0.44 29.02
N THR A 675 28.76 -0.82 28.25
CA THR A 675 28.61 -1.37 26.90
C THR A 675 27.75 -2.64 26.92
N VAL A 676 26.55 -2.61 26.35
CA VAL A 676 25.75 -3.83 26.15
C VAL A 676 26.23 -4.52 24.88
N GLY A 677 26.93 -5.63 25.04
CA GLY A 677 27.38 -6.47 23.93
C GLY A 677 26.20 -7.23 23.30
N SER A 678 26.20 -7.31 21.98
CA SER A 678 25.25 -8.14 21.24
C SER A 678 25.53 -9.62 21.51
N THR A 679 24.68 -10.27 22.32
CA THR A 679 24.69 -11.73 22.48
C THR A 679 23.93 -12.37 21.33
N ALA A 680 24.64 -12.64 20.23
CA ALA A 680 24.14 -13.54 19.20
C ALA A 680 23.83 -14.91 19.84
N ALA A 681 22.57 -15.33 19.77
CA ALA A 681 22.17 -16.67 20.20
C ALA A 681 22.80 -17.68 19.24
N HIS A 682 23.87 -18.33 19.68
CA HIS A 682 24.58 -19.33 18.88
C HIS A 682 23.66 -20.54 18.67
N VAL A 683 23.05 -20.67 17.49
CA VAL A 683 22.23 -21.84 17.15
C VAL A 683 23.14 -23.07 17.18
N GLN A 684 22.94 -23.91 18.19
CA GLN A 684 23.77 -25.07 18.44
C GLN A 684 23.36 -26.19 17.49
N SER A 685 24.06 -26.28 16.36
CA SER A 685 23.60 -27.04 15.18
C SER A 685 23.35 -28.53 15.41
N HIS A 686 22.48 -29.09 14.56
CA HIS A 686 22.08 -30.50 14.52
C HIS A 686 23.23 -31.52 14.36
N TYR A 687 24.47 -31.07 14.08
CA TYR A 687 25.65 -31.94 13.94
C TYR A 687 25.97 -32.76 15.20
N THR A 688 25.70 -32.23 16.40
CA THR A 688 26.02 -32.94 17.65
C THR A 688 25.18 -34.21 17.82
N TYR A 689 23.92 -34.19 17.37
CA TYR A 689 23.05 -35.37 17.38
C TYR A 689 23.40 -36.38 16.27
N LEU A 690 23.86 -35.93 15.10
CA LEU A 690 24.36 -36.84 14.06
C LEU A 690 25.64 -37.59 14.49
N LEU A 691 26.55 -36.93 15.20
CA LEU A 691 27.77 -37.55 15.74
C LEU A 691 27.47 -38.56 16.86
N LEU A 692 26.48 -38.29 17.72
CA LEU A 692 26.02 -39.25 18.73
C LEU A 692 25.26 -40.44 18.11
N ALA A 693 24.44 -40.22 17.08
CA ALA A 693 23.73 -41.29 16.39
C ALA A 693 24.67 -42.21 15.59
N THR A 694 25.63 -41.65 14.86
CA THR A 694 26.62 -42.43 14.10
C THR A 694 27.56 -43.22 15.01
N THR A 695 28.02 -42.67 16.13
CA THR A 695 28.82 -43.43 17.11
C THR A 695 28.02 -44.57 17.75
N PHE A 696 26.75 -44.38 18.09
CA PHE A 696 25.89 -45.47 18.58
C PHE A 696 25.70 -46.61 17.56
N ILE A 697 25.48 -46.25 16.28
CA ILE A 697 25.32 -47.23 15.19
C ILE A 697 26.63 -47.98 14.92
N CYS A 698 27.79 -47.31 14.99
CA CYS A 698 29.10 -47.96 14.84
C CYS A 698 29.42 -48.95 15.98
N VAL A 699 29.01 -48.66 17.22
CA VAL A 699 29.16 -49.58 18.36
C VAL A 699 28.27 -50.82 18.22
N ILE A 700 27.04 -50.66 17.74
CA ILE A 700 26.10 -51.78 17.52
C ILE A 700 26.51 -52.66 16.34
N LEU A 701 27.10 -52.10 15.28
CA LEU A 701 27.41 -52.83 14.04
C LEU A 701 28.82 -53.47 13.99
N GLY A 702 29.63 -53.34 15.04
CA GLY A 702 30.82 -54.19 15.25
C GLY A 702 31.91 -54.17 14.16
N ARG A 703 31.99 -53.10 13.36
CA ARG A 703 33.01 -52.97 12.30
C ARG A 703 34.25 -52.24 12.80
N LYS A 704 35.35 -52.98 13.00
CA LYS A 704 36.69 -52.41 13.11
C LYS A 704 37.16 -51.92 11.73
N ASN A 705 37.88 -50.81 11.71
CA ASN A 705 38.52 -50.14 10.57
C ASN A 705 37.59 -49.36 9.62
N ILE A 706 37.30 -48.12 10.01
CA ILE A 706 37.28 -46.98 9.09
C ILE A 706 38.18 -45.91 9.74
N SER A 707 39.20 -45.45 9.01
CA SER A 707 39.96 -44.24 9.40
C SER A 707 39.10 -43.03 9.09
N CYS A 708 39.12 -42.04 9.98
CA CYS A 708 38.69 -40.69 9.66
C CYS A 708 39.62 -40.09 8.58
#